data_AF-A0A6C2DZR4-F1
#
_entry.id   AF-A0A6C2DZR4-F1
#
_cell.length_a   1.000
_cell.length_b   1.000
_cell.length_c   1.000
_cell.angle_alpha   90.00
_cell.angle_beta   90.00
_cell.angle_gamma   90.00
#
_symmetry.space_group_name_H-M   'P 1'
#
loop_
_entity.id
_entity.type
_entity.pdbx_description
1 polymer ?
#
loop_
_entity_poly.entity_id
_entity_poly.type
_entity_poly.pdbx_seq_one_letter_code
_entity_poly.pdbx_strand_id
1 'polypeptide(L)'
;MQILDIILYSKHGERRILPLRQGGINIITGRSKTGKSALIDIVDYCLGSSSFNVPAGVIRNTVDWFAIRIQFASCQMFIARKNKSAYLIEANEITIPENIPAQNITSEAIEKHINSRLGISPNLNIPPDTQTRRPLEANFRHALFFSFQDQNDLTAKNRLFHRQDTFLLQSIKDTLPYFLGVIREDTLALQQELRKATRKLSLLQRQLREKDLIKGEGSSQAIKLISEAIESGLINSNIEIPTTIEELVSLLQQVCLTELNENYDPENSDREYELRDRARELQEEIEQTKSMIQAAKIHAQEAEGYTSAAEQQQLRLESIGLFDGILQKSPHNSSICPLCSQNMLQPIPSADAIKRSLMNLSRDLEFVERDRPILRDYIDNLQIELEAKILERRSTNAALQGIINQQEESRRWQTIISNQSRVIGRISLWLENINIEDETHEINSLISQLEARIEEIEDLLDSDNKDERMESILTRIGNRMKIWATEMELEYVDEESAIRLDLTRGTVVVEGAVEDGVSQSRRIPMSQMGSGENILGYHLIAHLALHKFFADNHRPTPRFLFIDQPTQVYYPEDRLELLNSREDGDLQILDESDRDKVQRMFRFIFKVVNELAPHLQVIIMDHANILEDDEFQESIVEIWRDGNALIPLSWIQ
;
A
#
# COMPACT_ATOMS: atom_id res chain seq x y z
N MET A 1 -6.73 -21.25 10.43
CA MET A 1 -6.15 -20.65 11.65
C MET A 1 -6.93 -21.14 12.86
N GLN A 2 -6.34 -22.00 13.70
CA GLN A 2 -6.92 -22.56 14.93
C GLN A 2 -5.92 -22.42 16.07
N ILE A 3 -6.39 -22.37 17.31
CA ILE A 3 -5.52 -22.19 18.48
C ILE A 3 -5.13 -23.58 19.01
N LEU A 4 -3.83 -23.80 19.13
CA LEU A 4 -3.25 -25.02 19.69
C LEU A 4 -3.11 -24.93 21.20
N ASP A 5 -2.62 -23.80 21.71
CA ASP A 5 -2.38 -23.64 23.13
C ASP A 5 -2.54 -22.18 23.54
N ILE A 6 -2.97 -21.98 24.80
CA ILE A 6 -2.87 -20.71 25.51
C ILE A 6 -1.84 -20.90 26.61
N ILE A 7 -0.81 -20.05 26.64
CA ILE A 7 0.34 -20.19 27.54
C ILE A 7 0.47 -18.94 28.39
N LEU A 8 0.70 -19.12 29.68
CA LEU A 8 1.05 -18.06 30.63
C LEU A 8 2.46 -18.31 31.16
N TYR A 9 3.28 -17.26 31.23
CA TYR A 9 4.56 -17.28 31.92
C TYR A 9 4.46 -16.39 33.14
N SER A 10 4.73 -16.94 34.32
CA SER A 10 4.73 -16.20 35.58
C SER A 10 5.92 -15.24 35.68
N LYS A 11 5.82 -14.29 36.60
CA LYS A 11 6.96 -13.43 37.01
C LYS A 11 8.08 -14.20 37.71
N HIS A 12 7.83 -15.44 38.10
CA HIS A 12 8.78 -16.32 38.79
C HIS A 12 9.42 -17.37 37.86
N GLY A 13 9.16 -17.30 36.54
CA GLY A 13 9.76 -18.20 35.54
C GLY A 13 9.01 -19.52 35.33
N GLU A 14 7.96 -19.79 36.10
CA GLU A 14 7.05 -20.92 35.87
C GLU A 14 6.16 -20.68 34.65
N ARG A 15 5.71 -21.74 33.98
CA ARG A 15 4.78 -21.67 32.85
C ARG A 15 3.55 -22.55 33.06
N ARG A 16 2.39 -22.06 32.60
CA ARG A 16 1.15 -22.84 32.50
C ARG A 16 0.76 -22.94 31.04
N ILE A 17 0.54 -24.16 30.55
CA ILE A 17 0.13 -24.44 29.18
C ILE A 17 -1.28 -25.02 29.23
N LEU A 18 -2.19 -24.41 28.49
CA LEU A 18 -3.55 -24.85 28.27
C LEU A 18 -3.66 -25.40 26.84
N PRO A 19 -3.58 -26.73 26.63
CA PRO A 19 -3.69 -27.33 25.31
C PRO A 19 -5.14 -27.35 24.82
N LEU A 20 -5.33 -27.13 23.52
CA LEU A 20 -6.61 -27.17 22.83
C LEU A 20 -6.53 -28.13 21.64
N ARG A 21 -7.62 -28.84 21.39
CA ARG A 21 -7.81 -29.70 20.22
C ARG A 21 -8.26 -28.88 19.02
N GLN A 22 -7.60 -29.10 17.90
CA GLN A 22 -7.98 -28.58 16.60
C GLN A 22 -9.23 -29.27 16.08
N GLY A 23 -9.99 -28.58 15.21
CA GLY A 23 -11.09 -29.18 14.46
C GLY A 23 -12.21 -29.81 15.30
N GLY A 24 -12.35 -29.40 16.56
CA GLY A 24 -13.27 -30.00 17.51
C GLY A 24 -13.65 -29.06 18.64
N ILE A 25 -14.33 -29.60 19.64
CA ILE A 25 -14.84 -28.85 20.79
C ILE A 25 -13.87 -28.97 21.98
N ASN A 26 -13.69 -27.83 22.66
CA ASN A 26 -12.84 -27.68 23.82
C ASN A 26 -13.65 -27.04 24.94
N ILE A 27 -13.95 -27.81 25.98
CA ILE A 27 -14.74 -27.34 27.12
C ILE A 27 -13.81 -27.08 28.30
N ILE A 28 -13.87 -25.87 28.83
CA ILE A 28 -13.19 -25.46 30.05
C ILE A 28 -14.27 -25.19 31.08
N THR A 29 -14.47 -26.16 31.97
CA THR A 29 -15.53 -26.10 33.00
C THR A 29 -14.95 -25.70 34.34
N GLY A 30 -15.67 -24.92 35.15
CA GLY A 30 -15.22 -24.64 36.52
C GLY A 30 -16.02 -23.62 37.30
N ARG A 31 -15.62 -23.37 38.55
CA ARG A 31 -16.30 -22.43 39.45
C ARG A 31 -16.21 -20.98 38.97
N SER A 32 -17.03 -20.10 39.55
CA SER A 32 -16.90 -18.66 39.34
C SER A 32 -15.57 -18.12 39.83
N LYS A 33 -15.12 -17.03 39.21
CA LYS A 33 -13.87 -16.31 39.56
C LYS A 33 -12.57 -17.13 39.37
N THR A 34 -12.58 -18.20 38.58
CA THR A 34 -11.39 -19.00 38.23
C THR A 34 -10.62 -18.48 37.01
N GLY A 35 -11.11 -17.41 36.36
CA GLY A 35 -10.44 -16.76 35.22
C GLY A 35 -10.92 -17.22 33.84
N LYS A 36 -12.03 -17.96 33.71
CA LYS A 36 -12.52 -18.51 32.43
C LYS A 36 -12.73 -17.42 31.38
N SER A 37 -13.54 -16.40 31.70
CA SER A 37 -13.84 -15.26 30.83
C SER A 37 -12.59 -14.46 30.41
N ALA A 38 -11.50 -14.53 31.18
CA ALA A 38 -10.25 -13.85 30.82
C ALA A 38 -9.55 -14.47 29.59
N LEU A 39 -9.89 -15.70 29.21
CA LEU A 39 -9.27 -16.36 28.05
C LEU A 39 -9.53 -15.61 26.74
N ILE A 40 -10.75 -15.08 26.54
CA ILE A 40 -11.08 -14.26 25.37
C ILE A 40 -10.14 -13.05 25.29
N ASP A 41 -10.00 -12.32 26.39
CA ASP A 41 -9.13 -11.13 26.44
C ASP A 41 -7.64 -11.48 26.30
N ILE A 42 -7.20 -12.63 26.81
CA ILE A 42 -5.81 -13.10 26.68
C ILE A 42 -5.51 -13.44 25.22
N VAL A 43 -6.41 -14.15 24.55
CA VAL A 43 -6.27 -14.49 23.14
C VAL A 43 -6.34 -13.22 22.28
N ASP A 44 -7.33 -12.35 22.49
CA ASP A 44 -7.46 -11.07 21.80
C ASP A 44 -6.20 -10.19 21.98
N TYR A 45 -5.67 -10.15 23.20
CA TYR A 45 -4.41 -9.47 23.49
C TYR A 45 -3.27 -10.08 22.70
N CYS A 46 -3.05 -11.40 22.74
CA CYS A 46 -1.96 -12.02 21.99
C CYS A 46 -2.10 -11.81 20.47
N LEU A 47 -3.33 -11.78 19.96
CA LEU A 47 -3.69 -11.49 18.57
C LEU A 47 -3.61 -9.99 18.20
N GLY A 48 -2.72 -9.22 18.84
CA GLY A 48 -2.37 -7.87 18.40
C GLY A 48 -3.25 -6.72 18.92
N SER A 49 -4.24 -6.97 19.78
CA SER A 49 -5.10 -5.89 20.33
C SER A 49 -4.29 -4.71 20.88
N SER A 50 -4.70 -3.49 20.51
CA SER A 50 -4.07 -2.24 20.95
C SER A 50 -4.37 -1.92 22.42
N SER A 51 -5.47 -2.47 22.95
CA SER A 51 -5.89 -2.33 24.34
C SER A 51 -5.54 -3.58 25.14
N PHE A 52 -5.14 -3.39 26.41
CA PHE A 52 -4.88 -4.49 27.33
C PHE A 52 -6.07 -4.69 28.27
N ASN A 53 -7.01 -5.54 27.86
CA ASN A 53 -8.29 -5.73 28.53
C ASN A 53 -8.32 -6.90 29.52
N VAL A 54 -7.30 -7.77 29.52
CA VAL A 54 -7.17 -8.90 30.47
C VAL A 54 -7.49 -8.44 31.89
N PRO A 55 -8.37 -9.07 32.68
CA PRO A 55 -8.80 -8.54 33.97
C PRO A 55 -7.66 -8.20 34.94
N ALA A 56 -7.79 -7.07 35.65
CA ALA A 56 -6.83 -6.66 36.68
C ALA A 56 -6.86 -7.59 37.91
N GLY A 57 -5.86 -7.45 38.80
CA GLY A 57 -5.74 -8.28 40.00
C GLY A 57 -4.84 -9.49 39.75
N VAL A 58 -5.28 -10.67 40.21
CA VAL A 58 -4.46 -11.90 40.29
C VAL A 58 -3.75 -12.21 38.96
N ILE A 59 -4.44 -12.15 37.82
CA ILE A 59 -3.86 -12.47 36.52
C ILE A 59 -2.72 -11.51 36.15
N ARG A 60 -2.97 -10.19 36.14
CA ARG A 60 -1.93 -9.18 35.82
C ARG A 60 -0.80 -9.12 36.85
N ASN A 61 -1.09 -9.49 38.10
CA ASN A 61 -0.12 -9.44 39.18
C ASN A 61 0.85 -10.62 39.14
N THR A 62 0.42 -11.79 38.67
CA THR A 62 1.22 -13.02 38.66
C THR A 62 1.85 -13.32 37.30
N VAL A 63 1.17 -13.02 36.20
CA VAL A 63 1.63 -13.30 34.83
C VAL A 63 2.56 -12.19 34.35
N ASP A 64 3.66 -12.59 33.73
CA ASP A 64 4.62 -11.70 33.05
C ASP A 64 4.39 -11.67 31.53
N TRP A 65 4.27 -12.85 30.90
CA TRP A 65 3.97 -12.97 29.47
C TRP A 65 2.71 -13.80 29.21
N PHE A 66 1.90 -13.31 28.29
CA PHE A 66 0.76 -14.05 27.73
C PHE A 66 1.17 -14.54 26.35
N ALA A 67 0.88 -15.79 26.01
CA ALA A 67 1.21 -16.34 24.70
C ALA A 67 0.15 -17.29 24.17
N ILE A 68 0.15 -17.46 22.86
CA ILE A 68 -0.67 -18.44 22.16
C ILE A 68 0.17 -19.14 21.08
N ARG A 69 -0.13 -20.41 20.84
CA ARG A 69 0.35 -21.15 19.66
C ARG A 69 -0.83 -21.39 18.73
N ILE A 70 -0.65 -21.10 17.45
CA ILE A 70 -1.71 -21.09 16.44
C ILE A 70 -1.27 -21.97 15.27
N GLN A 71 -2.20 -22.76 14.72
CA GLN A 71 -2.03 -23.53 13.50
C GLN A 71 -2.65 -22.80 12.30
N PHE A 72 -1.84 -22.55 11.27
CA PHE A 72 -2.26 -22.17 9.92
C PHE A 72 -2.22 -23.40 8.98
N ALA A 73 -2.64 -23.24 7.72
CA ALA A 73 -2.66 -24.35 6.76
C ALA A 73 -1.26 -24.95 6.49
N SER A 74 -0.21 -24.13 6.52
CA SER A 74 1.15 -24.53 6.16
C SER A 74 2.18 -24.45 7.29
N CYS A 75 1.84 -23.81 8.42
CA CYS A 75 2.78 -23.55 9.50
C CYS A 75 2.09 -23.34 10.85
N GLN A 76 2.88 -23.32 11.91
CA GLN A 76 2.52 -22.83 13.23
C GLN A 76 3.09 -21.44 13.48
N MET A 77 2.40 -20.68 14.30
CA MET A 77 2.84 -19.38 14.78
C MET A 77 2.72 -19.34 16.30
N PHE A 78 3.80 -18.98 16.98
CA PHE A 78 3.82 -18.72 18.42
C PHE A 78 3.93 -17.23 18.63
N ILE A 79 2.99 -16.65 19.38
CA ILE A 79 2.94 -15.22 19.68
C ILE A 79 2.94 -15.07 21.20
N ALA A 80 3.88 -14.31 21.74
CA ALA A 80 3.92 -13.92 23.14
C ALA A 80 3.93 -12.39 23.28
N ARG A 81 3.22 -11.85 24.27
CA ARG A 81 3.13 -10.42 24.55
C ARG A 81 3.27 -10.12 26.04
N LYS A 82 3.96 -9.00 26.32
CA LYS A 82 4.13 -8.39 27.64
C LYS A 82 4.15 -6.86 27.47
N ASN A 83 3.11 -6.17 27.93
CA ASN A 83 2.95 -4.73 27.75
C ASN A 83 3.13 -4.29 26.27
N LYS A 84 4.19 -3.52 25.98
CA LYS A 84 4.58 -3.05 24.64
C LYS A 84 5.52 -4.02 23.91
N SER A 85 6.01 -5.05 24.61
CA SER A 85 6.89 -6.06 24.06
C SER A 85 6.11 -7.21 23.47
N ALA A 86 6.57 -7.69 22.32
CA ALA A 86 6.02 -8.85 21.65
C ALA A 86 7.12 -9.72 21.07
N TYR A 87 6.84 -11.01 21.00
CA TYR A 87 7.72 -12.02 20.46
C TYR A 87 6.92 -12.95 19.55
N LEU A 88 7.43 -13.21 18.34
CA LEU A 88 6.79 -14.07 17.36
C LEU A 88 7.79 -15.07 16.77
N ILE A 89 7.41 -16.34 16.72
CA ILE A 89 8.10 -17.38 15.94
C ILE A 89 7.11 -17.93 14.93
N GLU A 90 7.59 -18.18 13.72
CA GLU A 90 6.87 -18.91 12.69
C GLU A 90 7.73 -20.07 12.17
N ALA A 91 7.18 -21.28 12.17
CA ALA A 91 7.84 -22.48 11.68
C ALA A 91 6.79 -23.54 11.33
N ASN A 92 7.16 -24.60 10.59
CA ASN A 92 6.22 -25.69 10.29
C ASN A 92 5.65 -26.33 11.57
N GLU A 93 6.51 -26.50 12.57
CA GLU A 93 6.17 -26.97 13.90
C GLU A 93 7.00 -26.19 14.93
N ILE A 94 6.37 -25.77 16.03
CA ILE A 94 7.01 -24.94 17.06
C ILE A 94 6.97 -25.68 18.40
N THR A 95 8.14 -25.86 19.01
CA THR A 95 8.24 -26.22 20.43
C THR A 95 8.04 -24.96 21.28
N ILE A 96 7.17 -25.02 22.29
CA ILE A 96 6.90 -23.90 23.19
C ILE A 96 8.18 -23.55 23.97
N PRO A 97 8.72 -22.33 23.86
CA PRO A 97 9.93 -21.92 24.58
C PRO A 97 9.79 -22.10 26.09
N GLU A 98 10.89 -22.41 26.78
CA GLU A 98 10.90 -22.39 28.25
C GLU A 98 10.85 -20.97 28.80
N ASN A 99 11.55 -20.05 28.14
CA ASN A 99 11.56 -18.63 28.45
C ASN A 99 11.36 -17.83 27.16
N ILE A 100 10.69 -16.68 27.25
CA ILE A 100 10.50 -15.78 26.11
C ILE A 100 11.80 -15.01 25.86
N PRO A 101 12.39 -15.10 24.64
CA PRO A 101 13.58 -14.32 24.27
C PRO A 101 13.29 -12.81 24.19
N ALA A 102 14.32 -12.05 23.77
CA ALA A 102 14.15 -10.62 23.51
C ALA A 102 13.05 -10.35 22.47
N GLN A 103 12.34 -9.23 22.65
CA GLN A 103 11.33 -8.76 21.69
C GLN A 103 11.91 -8.72 20.27
N ASN A 104 11.17 -9.28 19.31
CA ASN A 104 11.54 -9.30 17.90
C ASN A 104 10.49 -8.67 16.98
N ILE A 105 9.33 -8.26 17.53
CA ILE A 105 8.22 -7.72 16.75
C ILE A 105 7.45 -6.66 17.55
N THR A 106 6.71 -5.78 16.85
CA THR A 106 5.75 -4.84 17.45
C THR A 106 4.33 -5.40 17.41
N SER A 107 3.41 -4.89 18.25
CA SER A 107 2.01 -5.33 18.23
C SER A 107 1.32 -5.13 16.88
N GLU A 108 1.61 -4.01 16.21
CA GLU A 108 1.05 -3.69 14.89
C GLU A 108 1.59 -4.62 13.78
N ALA A 109 2.82 -5.10 13.92
CA ALA A 109 3.39 -6.03 12.96
C ALA A 109 2.77 -7.44 13.09
N ILE A 110 2.37 -7.88 14.29
CA ILE A 110 1.64 -9.15 14.49
C ILE A 110 0.41 -9.19 13.58
N GLU A 111 -0.34 -8.09 13.51
CA GLU A 111 -1.53 -8.00 12.68
C GLU A 111 -1.25 -8.26 11.20
N LYS A 112 -0.16 -7.67 10.68
CA LYS A 112 0.28 -7.85 9.29
C LYS A 112 0.70 -9.30 9.01
N HIS A 113 1.41 -9.92 9.94
CA HIS A 113 1.81 -11.33 9.82
C HIS A 113 0.59 -12.26 9.79
N ILE A 114 -0.40 -12.04 10.67
CA ILE A 114 -1.63 -12.85 10.69
C ILE A 114 -2.45 -12.64 9.41
N ASN A 115 -2.61 -11.39 8.96
CA ASN A 115 -3.30 -11.07 7.69
C ASN A 115 -2.71 -11.85 6.51
N SER A 116 -1.38 -11.80 6.38
CA SER A 116 -0.67 -12.49 5.31
C SER A 116 -0.87 -14.00 5.37
N ARG A 117 -0.82 -14.61 6.57
CA ARG A 117 -1.00 -16.05 6.74
C ARG A 117 -2.44 -16.54 6.62
N LEU A 118 -3.42 -15.69 6.89
CA LEU A 118 -4.83 -15.96 6.61
C LEU A 118 -5.17 -15.85 5.12
N GLY A 119 -4.31 -15.23 4.31
CA GLY A 119 -4.60 -14.96 2.90
C GLY A 119 -5.54 -13.76 2.71
N ILE A 120 -5.54 -12.80 3.62
CA ILE A 120 -6.31 -11.56 3.45
C ILE A 120 -5.55 -10.66 2.45
N SER A 121 -6.03 -10.65 1.21
CA SER A 121 -5.54 -9.79 0.13
C SER A 121 -5.89 -8.30 0.37
N PRO A 122 -5.09 -7.35 -0.17
CA PRO A 122 -5.39 -5.92 -0.07
C PRO A 122 -6.78 -5.58 -0.66
N ASN A 123 -7.67 -5.01 0.15
CA ASN A 123 -9.11 -4.95 -0.13
C ASN A 123 -9.76 -3.62 0.25
N LEU A 124 -9.19 -2.51 -0.23
CA LEU A 124 -9.63 -1.16 0.10
C LEU A 124 -11.10 -0.91 -0.26
N ASN A 125 -11.97 -0.79 0.74
CA ASN A 125 -13.34 -0.30 0.58
C ASN A 125 -13.32 1.22 0.58
N ILE A 126 -13.80 1.85 -0.49
CA ILE A 126 -13.91 3.30 -0.64
C ILE A 126 -15.40 3.67 -0.50
N PRO A 127 -15.79 4.38 0.58
CA PRO A 127 -17.16 4.88 0.73
C PRO A 127 -17.58 5.77 -0.45
N PRO A 128 -18.87 5.84 -0.82
CA PRO A 128 -19.35 6.74 -1.85
C PRO A 128 -19.03 8.21 -1.54
N ASP A 129 -18.82 9.04 -2.57
CA ASP A 129 -18.45 10.46 -2.43
C ASP A 129 -19.44 11.31 -1.61
N THR A 130 -20.67 10.82 -1.42
CA THR A 130 -21.68 11.44 -0.55
C THR A 130 -21.37 11.30 0.95
N GLN A 131 -20.37 10.51 1.31
CA GLN A 131 -20.00 10.20 2.68
C GLN A 131 -18.56 10.63 2.97
N THR A 132 -18.35 11.40 4.03
CA THR A 132 -17.02 11.91 4.46
C THR A 132 -16.12 10.86 5.12
N ARG A 133 -16.46 9.57 4.95
CA ARG A 133 -15.80 8.45 5.63
C ARG A 133 -14.49 8.08 4.94
N ARG A 134 -13.49 7.67 5.73
CA ARG A 134 -12.20 7.23 5.20
C ARG A 134 -12.33 5.82 4.60
N PRO A 135 -11.53 5.49 3.57
CA PRO A 135 -11.40 4.12 3.10
C PRO A 135 -11.01 3.15 4.21
N LEU A 136 -11.58 1.94 4.19
CA LEU A 136 -11.34 0.89 5.18
C LEU A 136 -10.87 -0.40 4.49
N GLU A 137 -9.77 -0.97 4.96
CA GLU A 137 -9.26 -2.26 4.51
C GLU A 137 -9.74 -3.36 5.47
N ALA A 138 -10.39 -4.41 4.95
CA ALA A 138 -10.79 -5.53 5.80
C ALA A 138 -9.54 -6.33 6.21
N ASN A 139 -9.39 -6.57 7.51
CA ASN A 139 -8.24 -7.25 8.11
C ASN A 139 -8.71 -8.30 9.11
N PHE A 140 -7.81 -9.14 9.60
CA PHE A 140 -8.17 -10.25 10.48
C PHE A 140 -8.81 -9.79 11.81
N ARG A 141 -8.53 -8.57 12.29
CA ARG A 141 -9.18 -8.03 13.50
C ARG A 141 -10.68 -7.89 13.27
N HIS A 142 -11.09 -7.49 12.06
CA HIS A 142 -12.51 -7.45 11.69
C HIS A 142 -13.14 -8.86 11.65
N ALA A 143 -12.37 -9.89 11.30
CA ALA A 143 -12.86 -11.27 11.36
C ALA A 143 -13.04 -11.79 12.80
N LEU A 144 -12.31 -11.22 13.78
CA LEU A 144 -12.47 -11.59 15.20
C LEU A 144 -13.84 -11.21 15.78
N PHE A 145 -14.57 -10.27 15.17
CA PHE A 145 -15.95 -9.95 15.58
C PHE A 145 -16.91 -11.16 15.47
N PHE A 146 -16.56 -12.13 14.62
CA PHE A 146 -17.30 -13.38 14.43
C PHE A 146 -16.72 -14.53 15.26
N SER A 147 -15.57 -14.35 15.92
CA SER A 147 -14.81 -15.43 16.57
C SER A 147 -14.94 -15.43 18.10
N PHE A 148 -15.46 -14.35 18.69
CA PHE A 148 -15.68 -14.23 20.12
C PHE A 148 -17.15 -13.99 20.41
N GLN A 149 -17.69 -14.66 21.43
CA GLN A 149 -18.99 -14.40 22.01
C GLN A 149 -18.82 -14.39 23.53
N ASP A 150 -18.73 -13.19 24.11
CA ASP A 150 -18.68 -13.05 25.56
C ASP A 150 -20.08 -13.22 26.17
N GLN A 151 -20.12 -13.37 27.50
CA GLN A 151 -21.35 -13.55 28.27
C GLN A 151 -22.39 -12.43 28.00
N ASN A 152 -21.93 -11.19 27.81
CA ASN A 152 -22.80 -10.03 27.56
C ASN A 152 -23.26 -9.97 26.09
N ASP A 153 -22.54 -10.58 25.16
CA ASP A 153 -22.93 -10.67 23.76
C ASP A 153 -24.07 -11.67 23.59
N LEU A 154 -23.92 -12.88 24.16
CA LEU A 154 -24.89 -13.98 24.04
C LEU A 154 -26.27 -13.66 24.61
N THR A 155 -26.35 -12.69 25.52
CA THR A 155 -27.60 -12.22 26.13
C THR A 155 -28.12 -10.90 25.52
N ALA A 156 -27.38 -10.31 24.57
CA ALA A 156 -27.72 -9.02 24.02
C ALA A 156 -28.83 -9.11 22.97
N LYS A 157 -29.89 -8.32 23.18
CA LYS A 157 -31.07 -8.20 22.33
C LYS A 157 -30.86 -7.38 21.05
N ASN A 158 -29.92 -6.45 21.07
CA ASN A 158 -29.75 -5.40 20.05
C ASN A 158 -28.40 -5.48 19.30
N ARG A 159 -27.63 -6.54 19.50
CA ARG A 159 -26.34 -6.77 18.80
C ARG A 159 -26.09 -8.27 18.68
N LEU A 160 -25.39 -8.66 17.62
CA LEU A 160 -25.00 -10.04 17.34
C LEU A 160 -23.49 -10.26 17.47
N PHE A 161 -22.69 -9.24 17.13
CA PHE A 161 -21.24 -9.38 17.03
C PHE A 161 -20.51 -8.85 18.28
N HIS A 162 -19.33 -9.40 18.54
CA HIS A 162 -18.52 -9.04 19.70
C HIS A 162 -18.19 -7.55 19.74
N ARG A 163 -18.40 -6.90 20.90
CA ARG A 163 -18.12 -5.47 21.12
C ARG A 163 -18.80 -4.53 20.12
N GLN A 164 -19.88 -4.96 19.46
CA GLN A 164 -20.60 -4.15 18.47
C GLN A 164 -21.13 -2.83 19.08
N ASP A 165 -20.45 -1.73 18.80
CA ASP A 165 -20.93 -0.35 18.99
C ASP A 165 -21.30 0.28 17.63
N THR A 166 -21.72 1.54 17.62
CA THR A 166 -22.12 2.23 16.36
C THR A 166 -20.98 2.31 15.34
N PHE A 167 -19.74 2.48 15.79
CA PHE A 167 -18.58 2.61 14.90
C PHE A 167 -18.16 1.24 14.35
N LEU A 168 -18.07 0.24 15.23
CA LEU A 168 -17.72 -1.14 14.89
C LEU A 168 -18.78 -1.81 14.04
N LEU A 169 -20.07 -1.50 14.25
CA LEU A 169 -21.13 -1.95 13.34
C LEU A 169 -20.91 -1.45 11.92
N GLN A 170 -20.44 -0.21 11.75
CA GLN A 170 -20.10 0.29 10.42
C GLN A 170 -18.90 -0.44 9.83
N SER A 171 -17.86 -0.70 10.62
CA SER A 171 -16.73 -1.52 10.18
C SER A 171 -17.16 -2.93 9.77
N ILE A 172 -18.11 -3.54 10.48
CA ILE A 172 -18.68 -4.85 10.11
C ILE A 172 -19.41 -4.75 8.77
N LYS A 173 -20.25 -3.74 8.56
CA LYS A 173 -20.95 -3.53 7.27
C LYS A 173 -19.99 -3.36 6.10
N ASP A 174 -18.90 -2.63 6.32
CA ASP A 174 -17.92 -2.33 5.28
C ASP A 174 -17.00 -3.53 4.98
N THR A 175 -16.84 -4.47 5.91
CA THR A 175 -15.83 -5.56 5.81
C THR A 175 -16.42 -6.96 5.67
N LEU A 176 -17.64 -7.21 6.16
CA LEU A 176 -18.34 -8.47 6.00
C LEU A 176 -18.53 -8.89 4.52
N PRO A 177 -18.84 -8.00 3.56
CA PRO A 177 -18.92 -8.38 2.15
C PRO A 177 -17.62 -9.03 1.64
N TYR A 178 -16.46 -8.58 2.13
CA TYR A 178 -15.18 -9.19 1.82
C TYR A 178 -15.09 -10.60 2.42
N PHE A 179 -15.42 -10.79 3.70
CA PHE A 179 -15.37 -12.12 4.33
C PHE A 179 -16.39 -13.10 3.75
N LEU A 180 -17.53 -12.61 3.25
CA LEU A 180 -18.51 -13.42 2.52
C LEU A 180 -18.11 -13.72 1.08
N GLY A 181 -17.08 -13.06 0.54
CA GLY A 181 -16.65 -13.25 -0.85
C GLY A 181 -17.52 -12.55 -1.89
N VAL A 182 -18.32 -11.57 -1.46
CA VAL A 182 -19.10 -10.69 -2.36
C VAL A 182 -18.14 -9.82 -3.17
N ILE A 183 -17.12 -9.28 -2.50
CA ILE A 183 -16.05 -8.51 -3.12
C ILE A 183 -14.97 -9.49 -3.57
N ARG A 184 -14.62 -9.44 -4.86
CA ARG A 184 -13.58 -10.30 -5.42
C ARG A 184 -12.21 -9.93 -4.85
N GLU A 185 -11.36 -10.91 -4.60
CA GLU A 185 -10.02 -10.69 -4.04
C GLU A 185 -9.08 -9.93 -5.00
N ASP A 186 -9.40 -9.92 -6.31
CA ASP A 186 -8.69 -9.20 -7.36
C ASP A 186 -9.22 -7.77 -7.61
N THR A 187 -10.23 -7.30 -6.87
CA THR A 187 -10.89 -5.99 -7.10
C THR A 187 -9.88 -4.84 -7.16
N LEU A 188 -8.89 -4.81 -6.26
CA LEU A 188 -7.89 -3.75 -6.21
C LEU A 188 -6.90 -3.83 -7.39
N ALA A 189 -6.58 -5.06 -7.83
CA ALA A 189 -5.77 -5.27 -9.03
C ALA A 189 -6.52 -4.82 -10.28
N LEU A 190 -7.82 -5.16 -10.39
CA LEU A 190 -8.71 -4.72 -11.46
C LEU A 190 -8.84 -3.19 -11.49
N GLN A 191 -9.01 -2.53 -10.35
CA GLN A 191 -9.03 -1.06 -10.28
C GLN A 191 -7.70 -0.40 -10.69
N GLN A 192 -6.56 -1.01 -10.33
CA GLN A 192 -5.25 -0.53 -10.77
C GLN A 192 -5.05 -0.75 -12.28
N GLU A 193 -5.49 -1.89 -12.79
CA GLU A 193 -5.46 -2.22 -14.21
C GLU A 193 -6.33 -1.23 -15.00
N LEU A 194 -7.55 -0.96 -14.54
CA LEU A 194 -8.44 0.07 -15.08
C LEU A 194 -7.73 1.42 -15.16
N ARG A 195 -7.17 1.90 -14.04
CA ARG A 195 -6.42 3.19 -14.03
C ARG A 195 -5.25 3.21 -15.02
N LYS A 196 -4.51 2.11 -15.16
CA LYS A 196 -3.40 2.00 -16.12
C LYS A 196 -3.92 2.00 -17.56
N ALA A 197 -4.97 1.24 -17.85
CA ALA A 197 -5.61 1.15 -19.16
C ALA A 197 -6.18 2.50 -19.59
N THR A 198 -6.96 3.17 -18.73
CA THR A 198 -7.54 4.49 -19.02
C THR A 198 -6.47 5.55 -19.28
N ARG A 199 -5.37 5.56 -18.51
CA ARG A 199 -4.24 6.48 -18.75
C ARG A 199 -3.56 6.22 -20.10
N LYS A 200 -3.33 4.95 -20.43
CA LYS A 200 -2.71 4.56 -21.71
C LYS A 200 -3.60 4.92 -22.89
N LEU A 201 -4.91 4.68 -22.76
CA LEU A 201 -5.92 5.07 -23.75
C LEU A 201 -5.93 6.58 -23.98
N SER A 202 -5.93 7.38 -22.91
CA SER A 202 -5.88 8.85 -23.03
C SER A 202 -4.63 9.34 -23.78
N LEU A 203 -3.48 8.71 -23.54
CA LEU A 203 -2.22 9.04 -24.21
C LEU A 203 -2.25 8.67 -25.70
N LEU A 204 -2.71 7.47 -26.05
CA LEU A 204 -2.84 7.02 -27.44
C LEU A 204 -3.87 7.87 -28.22
N GLN A 205 -5.02 8.19 -27.62
CA GLN A 205 -6.01 9.08 -28.22
C GLN A 205 -5.46 10.48 -28.45
N ARG A 206 -4.60 10.99 -27.56
CA ARG A 206 -3.92 12.27 -27.79
C ARG A 206 -2.93 12.19 -28.95
N GLN A 207 -2.11 11.14 -29.02
CA GLN A 207 -1.18 10.92 -30.13
C GLN A 207 -1.91 10.81 -31.48
N LEU A 208 -3.04 10.10 -31.50
CA LEU A 208 -3.88 9.99 -32.70
C LEU A 208 -4.39 11.35 -33.15
N ARG A 209 -4.94 12.16 -32.22
CA ARG A 209 -5.39 13.53 -32.52
C ARG A 209 -4.27 14.42 -33.07
N GLU A 210 -3.07 14.34 -32.50
CA GLU A 210 -1.90 15.08 -33.00
C GLU A 210 -1.51 14.64 -34.43
N LYS A 211 -1.55 13.33 -34.72
CA LYS A 211 -1.32 12.80 -36.08
C LYS A 211 -2.40 13.21 -37.08
N ASP A 212 -3.67 13.20 -36.68
CA ASP A 212 -4.79 13.61 -37.55
C ASP A 212 -4.74 15.12 -37.88
N LEU A 213 -4.31 15.96 -36.93
CA LEU A 213 -4.05 17.39 -37.17
C LEU A 213 -2.96 17.60 -38.24
N ILE A 214 -1.86 16.85 -38.17
CA ILE A 214 -0.76 16.92 -39.16
C ILE A 214 -1.25 16.50 -40.56
N LYS A 215 -2.10 15.45 -40.65
CA LYS A 215 -2.73 15.04 -41.92
C LYS A 215 -3.63 16.13 -42.52
N GLY A 216 -4.38 16.84 -41.68
CA GLY A 216 -5.26 17.93 -42.11
C GLY A 216 -4.52 19.15 -42.70
N GLU A 217 -3.30 19.44 -42.25
CA GLU A 217 -2.47 20.54 -42.77
C GLU A 217 -1.61 20.16 -43.99
N GLY A 218 -1.42 18.85 -44.25
CA GLY A 218 -0.51 18.33 -45.27
C GLY A 218 -0.80 18.79 -46.70
N SER A 219 -2.07 18.83 -47.11
CA SER A 219 -2.45 19.26 -48.46
C SER A 219 -2.12 20.73 -48.74
N SER A 220 -2.31 21.61 -47.76
CA SER A 220 -2.00 23.04 -47.87
C SER A 220 -0.49 23.29 -48.02
N GLN A 221 0.32 22.50 -47.31
CA GLN A 221 1.78 22.60 -47.34
C GLN A 221 2.37 21.99 -48.62
N ALA A 222 1.77 20.91 -49.15
CA ALA A 222 2.14 20.32 -50.44
C ALA A 222 2.01 21.33 -51.59
N ILE A 223 0.87 22.03 -51.64
CA ILE A 223 0.57 23.05 -52.66
C ILE A 223 1.56 24.22 -52.57
N LYS A 224 1.94 24.63 -51.35
CA LYS A 224 2.96 25.67 -51.15
C LYS A 224 4.33 25.23 -51.68
N LEU A 225 4.75 23.99 -51.40
CA LEU A 225 6.02 23.44 -51.87
C LEU A 225 6.07 23.29 -53.41
N ILE A 226 4.96 22.87 -54.02
CA ILE A 226 4.82 22.82 -55.48
C ILE A 226 4.92 24.22 -56.09
N SER A 227 4.30 25.22 -55.47
CA SER A 227 4.39 26.61 -55.94
C SER A 227 5.83 27.14 -55.91
N GLU A 228 6.57 26.85 -54.84
CA GLU A 228 8.00 27.19 -54.73
C GLU A 228 8.87 26.43 -55.76
N ALA A 229 8.51 25.19 -56.10
CA ALA A 229 9.16 24.40 -57.14
C ALA A 229 8.90 24.95 -58.56
N ILE A 230 7.69 25.46 -58.83
CA ILE A 230 7.38 26.15 -60.10
C ILE A 230 8.18 27.45 -60.20
N GLU A 231 8.22 28.26 -59.15
CA GLU A 231 8.94 29.55 -59.14
C GLU A 231 10.47 29.39 -59.31
N SER A 232 11.04 28.30 -58.78
CA SER A 232 12.44 27.95 -58.95
C SER A 232 12.76 27.24 -60.28
N GLY A 233 11.76 27.00 -61.12
CA GLY A 233 11.91 26.37 -62.43
C GLY A 233 12.17 24.85 -62.38
N LEU A 234 11.91 24.20 -61.24
CA LEU A 234 11.96 22.74 -61.09
C LEU A 234 10.74 22.04 -61.69
N ILE A 235 9.62 22.75 -61.81
CA ILE A 235 8.37 22.28 -62.40
C ILE A 235 7.96 23.25 -63.51
N ASN A 236 7.57 22.73 -64.68
CA ASN A 236 7.07 23.55 -65.78
C ASN A 236 5.75 24.25 -65.38
N SER A 237 5.62 25.54 -65.70
CA SER A 237 4.45 26.37 -65.35
C SER A 237 3.12 25.97 -66.02
N ASN A 238 3.13 24.96 -66.90
CA ASN A 238 1.95 24.48 -67.65
C ASN A 238 1.34 23.19 -67.07
N ILE A 239 1.77 22.76 -65.87
CA ILE A 239 1.23 21.56 -65.22
C ILE A 239 -0.03 21.94 -64.42
N GLU A 240 -1.14 21.21 -64.62
CA GLU A 240 -2.32 21.31 -63.75
C GLU A 240 -1.95 20.78 -62.36
N ILE A 241 -2.14 21.61 -61.33
CA ILE A 241 -1.87 21.21 -59.94
C ILE A 241 -2.92 20.16 -59.54
N PRO A 242 -2.52 18.94 -59.17
CA PRO A 242 -3.46 17.89 -58.78
C PRO A 242 -4.28 18.27 -57.54
N THR A 243 -5.46 17.69 -57.38
CA THR A 243 -6.36 17.97 -56.25
C THR A 243 -6.31 16.91 -55.15
N THR A 244 -5.68 15.76 -55.41
CA THR A 244 -5.55 14.66 -54.45
C THR A 244 -4.16 14.61 -53.81
N ILE A 245 -4.07 14.18 -52.56
CA ILE A 245 -2.81 14.19 -51.80
C ILE A 245 -1.82 13.18 -52.39
N GLU A 246 -2.28 12.01 -52.85
CA GLU A 246 -1.40 11.01 -53.44
C GLU A 246 -0.75 11.50 -54.74
N GLU A 247 -1.50 12.26 -55.56
CA GLU A 247 -0.96 12.86 -56.79
C GLU A 247 0.02 14.01 -56.50
N LEU A 248 -0.23 14.81 -55.44
CA LEU A 248 0.67 15.87 -54.99
C LEU A 248 2.01 15.31 -54.48
N VAL A 249 1.97 14.19 -53.72
CA VAL A 249 3.16 13.48 -53.23
C VAL A 249 3.97 12.91 -54.38
N SER A 250 3.31 12.29 -55.36
CA SER A 250 3.97 11.74 -56.57
C SER A 250 4.69 12.82 -57.38
N LEU A 251 4.06 13.99 -57.57
CA LEU A 251 4.68 15.12 -58.28
C LEU A 251 5.93 15.64 -57.55
N LEU A 252 5.86 15.76 -56.22
CA LEU A 252 6.99 16.23 -55.40
C LEU A 252 8.15 15.22 -55.34
N GLN A 253 7.87 13.92 -55.36
CA GLN A 253 8.91 12.88 -55.47
C GLN A 253 9.68 12.97 -56.79
N GLN A 254 8.99 13.27 -57.90
CA GLN A 254 9.64 13.45 -59.20
C GLN A 254 10.59 14.67 -59.22
N VAL A 255 10.23 15.75 -58.52
CA VAL A 255 11.08 16.94 -58.41
C VAL A 255 12.41 16.64 -57.72
N CYS A 256 12.41 15.82 -56.67
CA CYS A 256 13.62 15.42 -55.96
C CYS A 256 14.60 14.58 -56.79
N LEU A 257 14.18 14.03 -57.94
CA LEU A 257 15.01 13.19 -58.81
C LEU A 257 15.68 13.96 -59.97
N THR A 258 15.56 15.29 -60.02
CA THR A 258 16.06 16.11 -61.14
C THR A 258 17.57 16.38 -61.00
N GLU A 259 18.38 15.93 -61.97
CA GLU A 259 19.84 16.17 -62.00
C GLU A 259 20.21 17.60 -62.41
N LEU A 260 21.08 18.27 -61.64
CA LEU A 260 21.56 19.63 -61.92
C LEU A 260 22.89 19.54 -62.69
N ASN A 261 22.91 20.00 -63.96
CA ASN A 261 24.09 19.87 -64.84
C ASN A 261 25.23 20.85 -64.45
N GLU A 262 26.43 20.29 -64.25
CA GLU A 262 27.67 21.03 -63.98
C GLU A 262 28.61 20.94 -65.19
N ASN A 263 29.05 22.08 -65.72
CA ASN A 263 30.27 22.19 -66.54
C ASN A 263 30.72 23.65 -66.57
N TYR A 264 31.92 23.94 -66.03
CA TYR A 264 33.00 24.70 -66.66
C TYR A 264 34.06 25.10 -65.62
N ASP A 265 35.33 24.87 -65.96
CA ASP A 265 36.55 25.23 -65.22
C ASP A 265 37.06 26.60 -65.69
N PRO A 266 37.50 27.49 -64.79
CA PRO A 266 38.71 28.24 -65.13
C PRO A 266 39.69 28.43 -63.96
N GLU A 267 40.95 28.13 -64.27
CA GLU A 267 42.20 28.71 -63.78
C GLU A 267 42.06 29.99 -62.92
N ASN A 268 41.89 29.80 -61.61
CA ASN A 268 42.47 30.61 -60.52
C ASN A 268 42.36 29.86 -59.17
N SER A 269 42.51 28.53 -59.21
CA SER A 269 42.29 27.61 -58.07
C SER A 269 43.16 27.93 -56.86
N ASP A 270 44.44 28.26 -57.06
CA ASP A 270 45.39 28.22 -55.95
C ASP A 270 45.17 29.35 -54.93
N ARG A 271 44.88 30.58 -55.38
CA ARG A 271 44.71 31.72 -54.47
C ARG A 271 43.34 31.77 -53.79
N GLU A 272 42.30 31.26 -54.44
CA GLU A 272 41.00 31.08 -53.80
C GLU A 272 41.04 29.94 -52.79
N TYR A 273 41.70 28.83 -53.12
CA TYR A 273 41.89 27.70 -52.21
C TYR A 273 42.69 28.11 -50.98
N GLU A 274 43.82 28.82 -51.16
CA GLU A 274 44.62 29.37 -50.04
C GLU A 274 43.79 30.27 -49.11
N LEU A 275 42.97 31.17 -49.66
CA LEU A 275 42.14 32.06 -48.84
C LEU A 275 40.99 31.32 -48.15
N ARG A 276 40.40 30.30 -48.80
CA ARG A 276 39.38 29.42 -48.19
C ARG A 276 39.95 28.56 -47.08
N ASP A 277 41.16 28.03 -47.27
CA ASP A 277 41.84 27.22 -46.26
C ASP A 277 42.25 28.10 -45.08
N ARG A 278 42.81 29.28 -45.32
CA ARG A 278 43.12 30.26 -44.25
C ARG A 278 41.88 30.72 -43.50
N ALA A 279 40.75 30.91 -44.17
CA ALA A 279 39.48 31.25 -43.51
C ALA A 279 38.97 30.10 -42.61
N ARG A 280 39.24 28.84 -42.99
CA ARG A 280 38.92 27.64 -42.20
C ARG A 280 39.83 27.51 -40.99
N GLU A 281 41.14 27.64 -41.18
CA GLU A 281 42.12 27.67 -40.09
C GLU A 281 41.78 28.76 -39.06
N LEU A 282 41.51 29.99 -39.53
CA LEU A 282 41.10 31.08 -38.65
C LEU A 282 39.80 30.78 -37.90
N GLN A 283 38.86 30.05 -38.51
CA GLN A 283 37.63 29.62 -37.83
C GLN A 283 37.91 28.59 -36.74
N GLU A 284 38.83 27.64 -36.98
CA GLU A 284 39.25 26.66 -35.98
C GLU A 284 40.01 27.34 -34.83
N GLU A 285 40.96 28.22 -35.14
CA GLU A 285 41.69 29.02 -34.15
C GLU A 285 40.74 29.89 -33.30
N ILE A 286 39.70 30.49 -33.91
CA ILE A 286 38.68 31.26 -33.21
C ILE A 286 37.91 30.39 -32.23
N GLU A 287 37.47 29.19 -32.62
CA GLU A 287 36.73 28.29 -31.72
C GLU A 287 37.61 27.75 -30.59
N GLN A 288 38.87 27.43 -30.88
CA GLN A 288 39.84 27.06 -29.85
C GLN A 288 40.07 28.20 -28.86
N THR A 289 40.27 29.43 -29.35
CA THR A 289 40.48 30.61 -28.50
C THR A 289 39.25 30.91 -27.64
N LYS A 290 38.03 30.81 -28.20
CA LYS A 290 36.77 30.93 -27.43
C LYS A 290 36.65 29.85 -26.35
N SER A 291 37.01 28.61 -26.67
CA SER A 291 36.98 27.50 -25.71
C SER A 291 37.97 27.74 -24.56
N MET A 292 39.18 28.21 -24.86
CA MET A 292 40.17 28.59 -23.85
C MET A 292 39.67 29.74 -22.95
N ILE A 293 39.04 30.77 -23.53
CA ILE A 293 38.43 31.86 -22.77
C ILE A 293 37.32 31.35 -21.85
N GLN A 294 36.46 30.45 -22.34
CA GLN A 294 35.37 29.89 -21.56
C GLN A 294 35.91 29.04 -20.39
N ALA A 295 36.90 28.19 -20.65
CA ALA A 295 37.56 27.39 -19.62
C ALA A 295 38.23 28.28 -18.55
N ALA A 296 38.95 29.32 -18.98
CA ALA A 296 39.59 30.27 -18.07
C ALA A 296 38.56 31.07 -17.24
N LYS A 297 37.42 31.46 -17.83
CA LYS A 297 36.32 32.14 -17.11
C LYS A 297 35.64 31.24 -16.08
N ILE A 298 35.40 29.98 -16.42
CA ILE A 298 34.84 29.00 -15.48
C ILE A 298 35.81 28.84 -14.30
N HIS A 299 37.10 28.67 -14.58
CA HIS A 299 38.11 28.54 -13.54
C HIS A 299 38.20 29.78 -12.63
N ALA A 300 38.12 30.98 -13.22
CA ALA A 300 38.08 32.23 -12.46
C ALA A 300 36.82 32.34 -11.58
N GLN A 301 35.66 31.90 -12.08
CA GLN A 301 34.41 31.91 -11.32
C GLN A 301 34.40 30.88 -10.18
N GLU A 302 34.97 29.69 -10.40
CA GLU A 302 35.16 28.70 -9.33
C GLU A 302 36.11 29.20 -8.26
N ALA A 303 37.21 29.87 -8.64
CA ALA A 303 38.12 30.50 -7.70
C ALA A 303 37.42 31.58 -6.86
N GLU A 304 36.54 32.40 -7.46
CA GLU A 304 35.71 33.39 -6.73
C GLU A 304 34.72 32.74 -5.75
N GLY A 305 34.11 31.61 -6.14
CA GLY A 305 33.25 30.84 -5.24
C GLY A 305 34.01 30.29 -4.03
N TYR A 306 35.23 29.78 -4.26
CA TYR A 306 36.10 29.28 -3.21
C TYR A 306 36.56 30.39 -2.25
N THR A 307 37.02 31.55 -2.77
CA THR A 307 37.41 32.69 -1.93
C THR A 307 36.24 33.21 -1.10
N SER A 308 35.04 33.39 -1.69
CA SER A 308 33.86 33.82 -0.95
C SER A 308 33.49 32.87 0.20
N ALA A 309 33.54 31.56 -0.05
CA ALA A 309 33.29 30.57 0.99
C ALA A 309 34.36 30.58 2.09
N ALA A 310 35.63 30.71 1.72
CA ALA A 310 36.75 30.75 2.65
C ALA A 310 36.80 32.06 3.46
N GLU A 311 36.47 33.21 2.87
CA GLU A 311 36.31 34.51 3.55
C GLU A 311 35.19 34.44 4.59
N GLN A 312 34.03 33.87 4.25
CA GLN A 312 32.95 33.68 5.24
C GLN A 312 33.41 32.80 6.41
N GLN A 313 34.19 31.75 6.13
CA GLN A 313 34.71 30.87 7.17
C GLN A 313 35.74 31.61 8.04
N GLN A 314 36.60 32.44 7.44
CA GLN A 314 37.52 33.32 8.16
C GLN A 314 36.75 34.30 9.07
N LEU A 315 35.76 35.02 8.55
CA LEU A 315 34.95 35.98 9.31
C LEU A 315 34.24 35.33 10.51
N ARG A 316 33.72 34.10 10.35
CA ARG A 316 33.12 33.35 11.46
C ARG A 316 34.13 33.05 12.56
N LEU A 317 35.33 32.65 12.17
CA LEU A 317 36.39 32.27 13.10
C LEU A 317 37.15 33.50 13.66
N GLU A 318 37.05 34.66 13.04
CA GLU A 318 37.66 35.92 13.49
C GLU A 318 37.11 36.38 14.85
N SER A 319 35.85 36.05 15.14
CA SER A 319 35.22 36.28 16.45
C SER A 319 35.97 35.62 17.62
N ILE A 320 36.78 34.57 17.37
CA ILE A 320 37.65 33.95 18.38
C ILE A 320 38.73 34.93 18.86
N GLY A 321 39.20 35.83 17.99
CA GLY A 321 40.20 36.85 18.32
C GLY A 321 39.73 37.86 19.37
N LEU A 322 38.40 38.00 19.58
CA LEU A 322 37.83 38.83 20.66
C LEU A 322 38.15 38.29 22.06
N PHE A 323 38.45 37.00 22.19
CA PHE A 323 38.75 36.33 23.46
C PHE A 323 40.25 36.22 23.76
N ASP A 324 41.13 36.74 22.88
CA ASP A 324 42.58 36.64 23.03
C ASP A 324 43.11 37.30 24.31
N GLY A 325 42.45 38.38 24.77
CA GLY A 325 42.78 39.03 26.05
C GLY A 325 42.33 38.25 27.30
N ILE A 326 41.36 37.33 27.17
CA ILE A 326 40.81 36.51 28.26
C ILE A 326 41.56 35.17 28.37
N LEU A 327 41.88 34.54 27.22
CA LEU A 327 42.54 33.23 27.16
C LEU A 327 44.01 33.25 27.58
N GLN A 328 44.70 34.40 27.51
CA GLN A 328 46.10 34.53 27.93
C GLN A 328 46.29 34.57 29.46
N LYS A 329 45.23 34.73 30.26
CA LYS A 329 45.32 34.91 31.72
C LYS A 329 45.09 33.65 32.56
N SER A 330 44.83 32.48 31.97
CA SER A 330 44.73 31.22 32.72
C SER A 330 45.01 30.01 31.81
N PRO A 331 46.03 29.18 32.09
CA PRO A 331 46.24 27.94 31.34
C PRO A 331 45.17 26.91 31.75
N HIS A 332 44.11 26.77 30.94
CA HIS A 332 43.13 25.72 31.12
C HIS A 332 43.72 24.36 30.73
N ASN A 333 43.63 23.38 31.62
CA ASN A 333 44.06 22.02 31.34
C ASN A 333 43.10 21.37 30.32
N SER A 334 43.56 21.19 29.08
CA SER A 334 42.77 20.69 27.94
C SER A 334 42.22 19.28 28.11
N SER A 335 42.64 18.58 29.16
CA SER A 335 42.20 17.22 29.50
C SER A 335 41.02 17.21 30.45
N ILE A 336 40.56 18.35 30.99
CA ILE A 336 39.47 18.42 31.97
C ILE A 336 38.32 19.27 31.43
N CYS A 337 37.09 18.74 31.47
CA CYS A 337 35.91 19.45 31.00
C CYS A 337 35.63 20.67 31.90
N PRO A 338 35.58 21.91 31.36
CA PRO A 338 35.42 23.12 32.18
C PRO A 338 34.01 23.29 32.77
N LEU A 339 33.01 22.53 32.31
CA LEU A 339 31.63 22.61 32.81
C LEU A 339 31.36 21.65 33.97
N CYS A 340 31.92 20.43 33.92
CA CYS A 340 31.66 19.39 34.92
C CYS A 340 32.91 18.86 35.63
N SER A 341 34.09 19.38 35.30
CA SER A 341 35.40 19.04 35.89
C SER A 341 35.83 17.56 35.78
N GLN A 342 35.22 16.78 34.89
CA GLN A 342 35.66 15.40 34.60
C GLN A 342 36.85 15.36 33.63
N ASN A 343 37.71 14.35 33.79
CA ASN A 343 38.85 14.12 32.90
C ASN A 343 38.35 13.48 31.59
N MET A 344 38.63 14.13 30.46
CA MET A 344 38.19 13.75 29.11
C MET A 344 39.20 12.81 28.46
N LEU A 345 38.71 11.75 27.80
CA LEU A 345 39.55 10.77 27.08
C LEU A 345 40.21 11.36 25.82
N GLN A 346 39.63 12.41 25.23
CA GLN A 346 40.22 13.17 24.14
C GLN A 346 40.30 14.64 24.52
N PRO A 347 41.49 15.27 24.46
CA PRO A 347 41.64 16.67 24.81
C PRO A 347 40.95 17.55 23.77
N ILE A 348 40.35 18.64 24.24
CA ILE A 348 39.74 19.63 23.33
C ILE A 348 40.88 20.26 22.50
N PRO A 349 40.73 20.42 21.16
CA PRO A 349 41.73 21.08 20.34
C PRO A 349 42.13 22.42 20.94
N SER A 350 43.42 22.61 21.19
CA SER A 350 43.90 23.85 21.80
C SER A 350 43.50 25.06 20.94
N ALA A 351 43.26 26.21 21.58
CA ALA A 351 43.04 27.47 20.87
C ALA A 351 44.15 27.73 19.83
N ASP A 352 45.39 27.31 20.12
CA ASP A 352 46.53 27.38 19.19
C ASP A 352 46.34 26.52 17.93
N ALA A 353 45.74 25.34 18.04
CA ALA A 353 45.46 24.48 16.88
C ALA A 353 44.43 25.13 15.95
N ILE A 354 43.38 25.74 16.53
CA ILE A 354 42.36 26.49 15.77
C ILE A 354 42.97 27.75 15.14
N LYS A 355 43.80 28.48 15.87
CA LYS A 355 44.54 29.65 15.34
C LYS A 355 45.49 29.28 14.21
N ARG A 356 46.20 28.16 14.29
CA ARG A 356 47.04 27.66 13.19
C ARG A 356 46.21 27.31 11.96
N SER A 357 45.05 26.69 12.14
CA SER A 357 44.14 26.41 11.04
C SER A 357 43.63 27.68 10.38
N LEU A 358 43.33 28.71 11.19
CA LEU A 358 42.93 30.03 10.69
C LEU A 358 44.07 30.72 9.92
N MET A 359 45.29 30.68 10.46
CA MET A 359 46.49 31.25 9.81
C MET A 359 46.83 30.56 8.49
N ASN A 360 46.61 29.24 8.40
CA ASN A 360 46.81 28.52 7.15
C ASN A 360 45.74 28.91 6.13
N LEU A 361 44.45 28.94 6.54
CA LEU A 361 43.35 29.36 5.67
C LEU A 361 43.55 30.79 5.14
N SER A 362 43.99 31.72 5.99
CA SER A 362 44.27 33.10 5.57
C SER A 362 45.45 33.20 4.61
N ARG A 363 46.48 32.36 4.77
CA ARG A 363 47.63 32.32 3.85
C ARG A 363 47.25 31.73 2.50
N ASP A 364 46.42 30.69 2.49
CA ASP A 364 45.93 30.07 1.26
C ASP A 364 45.03 31.05 0.48
N LEU A 365 44.20 31.84 1.18
CA LEU A 365 43.42 32.94 0.60
C LEU A 365 44.29 34.04 -0.02
N GLU A 366 45.37 34.46 0.66
CA GLU A 366 46.31 35.46 0.11
C GLU A 366 46.97 34.99 -1.20
N PHE A 367 47.19 33.68 -1.37
CA PHE A 367 47.77 33.14 -2.60
C PHE A 367 46.76 33.20 -3.76
N VAL A 368 45.50 32.82 -3.49
CA VAL A 368 44.43 32.84 -4.50
C VAL A 368 44.07 34.28 -4.92
N GLU A 369 44.12 35.25 -4.00
CA GLU A 369 43.90 36.66 -4.35
C GLU A 369 45.00 37.23 -5.26
N ARG A 370 46.24 36.77 -5.13
CA ARG A 370 47.37 37.24 -5.98
C ARG A 370 47.31 36.72 -7.41
N ASP A 371 46.77 35.53 -7.64
CA ASP A 371 46.69 34.92 -8.96
C ASP A 371 45.49 35.42 -9.79
N ARG A 372 44.51 36.06 -9.15
CA ARG A 372 43.31 36.63 -9.80
C ARG A 372 43.61 37.69 -10.88
N PRO A 373 44.48 38.70 -10.66
CA PRO A 373 44.83 39.66 -11.71
C PRO A 373 45.57 38.99 -12.89
N ILE A 374 46.39 37.95 -12.64
CA ILE A 374 47.11 37.23 -13.70
C ILE A 374 46.13 36.47 -14.60
N LEU A 375 45.15 35.80 -14.02
CA LEU A 375 44.07 35.12 -14.75
C LEU A 375 43.21 36.10 -15.55
N ARG A 376 42.93 37.29 -14.99
CA ARG A 376 42.18 38.33 -15.68
C ARG A 376 42.95 38.90 -16.87
N ASP A 377 44.23 39.22 -16.68
CA ASP A 377 45.11 39.67 -17.76
C ASP A 377 45.25 38.59 -18.85
N TYR A 378 45.30 37.30 -18.47
CA TYR A 378 45.31 36.19 -19.42
C TYR A 378 44.02 36.11 -20.25
N ILE A 379 42.85 36.25 -19.61
CA ILE A 379 41.55 36.28 -20.30
C ILE A 379 41.45 37.50 -21.23
N ASP A 380 41.88 38.68 -20.76
CA ASP A 380 41.84 39.90 -21.55
C ASP A 380 42.78 39.82 -22.77
N ASN A 381 43.98 39.25 -22.61
CA ASN A 381 44.89 38.98 -23.74
C ASN A 381 44.29 38.00 -24.76
N LEU A 382 43.66 36.91 -24.30
CA LEU A 382 42.97 35.97 -25.20
C LEU A 382 41.79 36.64 -25.92
N GLN A 383 41.08 37.57 -25.27
CA GLN A 383 40.00 38.33 -25.90
C GLN A 383 40.52 39.28 -26.97
N ILE A 384 41.64 39.96 -26.73
CA ILE A 384 42.31 40.79 -27.75
C ILE A 384 42.75 39.92 -28.94
N GLU A 385 43.33 38.74 -28.68
CA GLU A 385 43.72 37.80 -29.73
C GLU A 385 42.51 37.31 -30.55
N LEU A 386 41.40 37.00 -29.87
CA LEU A 386 40.14 36.61 -30.51
C LEU A 386 39.60 37.73 -31.41
N GLU A 387 39.60 38.97 -30.96
CA GLU A 387 39.15 40.12 -31.76
C GLU A 387 40.05 40.33 -32.98
N ALA A 388 41.37 40.20 -32.82
CA ALA A 388 42.33 40.28 -33.92
C ALA A 388 42.07 39.19 -34.98
N LYS A 389 41.88 37.93 -34.56
CA LYS A 389 41.57 36.81 -35.47
C LYS A 389 40.21 36.98 -36.16
N ILE A 390 39.19 37.49 -35.46
CA ILE A 390 37.88 37.81 -36.07
C ILE A 390 38.04 38.89 -37.13
N LEU A 391 38.84 39.92 -36.87
CA LEU A 391 39.10 40.99 -37.84
C LEU A 391 39.87 40.47 -39.06
N GLU A 392 40.90 39.64 -38.86
CA GLU A 392 41.66 38.98 -39.93
C GLU A 392 40.77 38.06 -40.78
N ARG A 393 39.86 37.32 -40.15
CA ARG A 393 38.89 36.50 -40.88
C ARG A 393 37.91 37.35 -41.67
N ARG A 394 37.48 38.49 -41.15
CA ARG A 394 36.62 39.44 -41.89
C ARG A 394 37.35 40.01 -43.11
N SER A 395 38.61 40.40 -42.99
CA SER A 395 39.39 40.89 -44.14
C SER A 395 39.67 39.78 -45.16
N THR A 396 39.96 38.55 -44.70
CA THR A 396 40.14 37.37 -45.56
C THR A 396 38.85 37.07 -46.34
N ASN A 397 37.69 37.09 -45.67
CA ASN A 397 36.39 36.92 -46.32
C ASN A 397 36.05 38.06 -47.28
N ALA A 398 36.44 39.30 -46.97
CA ALA A 398 36.27 40.43 -47.88
C ALA A 398 37.15 40.31 -49.13
N ALA A 399 38.39 39.80 -48.99
CA ALA A 399 39.27 39.49 -50.12
C ALA A 399 38.72 38.33 -50.98
N LEU A 400 38.15 37.31 -50.33
CA LEU A 400 37.43 36.20 -50.98
C LEU A 400 36.22 36.72 -51.77
N GLN A 401 35.44 37.64 -51.17
CA GLN A 401 34.35 38.34 -51.86
C GLN A 401 34.84 39.21 -53.02
N GLY A 402 36.02 39.83 -52.93
CA GLY A 402 36.62 40.60 -54.03
C GLY A 402 36.97 39.74 -55.25
N ILE A 403 37.56 38.56 -55.03
CA ILE A 403 37.85 37.56 -56.09
C ILE A 403 36.56 37.01 -56.68
N ILE A 404 35.60 36.71 -55.82
CA ILE A 404 34.24 36.29 -56.15
C ILE A 404 33.54 37.35 -57.01
N ASN A 405 33.62 38.63 -56.69
CA ASN A 405 32.97 39.71 -57.47
C ASN A 405 33.63 39.92 -58.84
N GLN A 406 34.92 39.59 -59.00
CA GLN A 406 35.62 39.65 -60.28
C GLN A 406 35.19 38.54 -61.27
N GLN A 407 34.62 37.45 -60.77
CA GLN A 407 34.04 36.34 -61.56
C GLN A 407 32.56 36.57 -61.95
N GLU A 408 31.98 37.74 -61.65
CA GLU A 408 30.54 37.98 -61.81
C GLU A 408 30.02 38.16 -63.24
N GLU A 409 30.87 38.34 -64.24
CA GLU A 409 30.40 38.31 -65.63
C GLU A 409 30.02 36.88 -66.11
N SER A 410 30.33 35.83 -65.33
CA SER A 410 29.90 34.45 -65.60
C SER A 410 28.76 33.92 -64.70
N ARG A 411 28.22 34.73 -63.76
CA ARG A 411 27.45 34.24 -62.59
C ARG A 411 25.94 34.02 -62.70
N ARG A 412 25.28 34.28 -63.83
CA ARG A 412 23.82 34.11 -63.90
C ARG A 412 23.33 32.67 -63.73
N TRP A 413 24.19 31.68 -63.92
CA TRP A 413 23.83 30.26 -63.83
C TRP A 413 23.93 29.65 -62.42
N GLN A 414 24.82 30.14 -61.55
CA GLN A 414 25.07 29.55 -60.22
C GLN A 414 23.96 29.86 -59.19
N THR A 415 23.31 31.03 -59.28
CA THR A 415 22.21 31.42 -58.36
C THR A 415 20.96 30.57 -58.55
N ILE A 416 20.71 30.07 -59.77
CA ILE A 416 19.55 29.23 -60.09
C ILE A 416 19.71 27.84 -59.46
N ILE A 417 20.88 27.22 -59.60
CA ILE A 417 21.20 25.88 -59.07
C ILE A 417 21.13 25.84 -57.53
N SER A 418 21.60 26.89 -56.84
CA SER A 418 21.54 26.99 -55.38
C SER A 418 20.11 27.12 -54.84
N ASN A 419 19.25 27.87 -55.52
CA ASN A 419 17.84 28.02 -55.13
C ASN A 419 17.06 26.71 -55.36
N GLN A 420 17.32 26.03 -56.49
CA GLN A 420 16.74 24.73 -56.83
C GLN A 420 17.11 23.66 -55.78
N SER A 421 18.37 23.61 -55.36
CA SER A 421 18.83 22.68 -54.31
C SER A 421 18.14 22.90 -52.95
N ARG A 422 17.88 24.15 -52.57
CA ARG A 422 17.20 24.49 -51.30
C ARG A 422 15.72 24.07 -51.30
N VAL A 423 15.06 24.22 -52.44
CA VAL A 423 13.65 23.81 -52.60
C VAL A 423 13.54 22.28 -52.58
N ILE A 424 14.44 21.56 -53.28
CA ILE A 424 14.52 20.09 -53.23
C ILE A 424 14.73 19.58 -51.79
N GLY A 425 15.62 20.20 -51.00
CA GLY A 425 15.85 19.80 -49.61
C GLY A 425 14.63 19.95 -48.70
N ARG A 426 13.83 21.01 -48.89
CA ARG A 426 12.58 21.21 -48.12
C ARG A 426 11.47 20.25 -48.55
N ILE A 427 11.42 19.90 -49.84
CA ILE A 427 10.48 18.90 -50.36
C ILE A 427 10.82 17.50 -49.81
N SER A 428 12.11 17.13 -49.78
CA SER A 428 12.57 15.85 -49.22
C SER A 428 12.18 15.70 -47.74
N LEU A 429 12.43 16.73 -46.92
CA LEU A 429 12.06 16.71 -45.49
C LEU A 429 10.55 16.57 -45.26
N TRP A 430 9.73 17.16 -46.14
CA TRP A 430 8.28 17.05 -46.03
C TRP A 430 7.78 15.65 -46.45
N LEU A 431 8.37 15.07 -47.50
CA LEU A 431 8.05 13.70 -47.96
C LEU A 431 8.43 12.64 -46.92
N GLU A 432 9.57 12.79 -46.23
CA GLU A 432 9.97 11.91 -45.12
C GLU A 432 8.95 11.89 -43.98
N ASN A 433 8.24 13.00 -43.76
CA ASN A 433 7.23 13.12 -42.71
C ASN A 433 5.84 12.63 -43.13
N ILE A 434 5.60 12.27 -44.40
CA ILE A 434 4.25 11.95 -44.91
C ILE A 434 3.89 10.46 -44.89
N ASN A 435 4.86 9.59 -44.57
CA ASN A 435 4.69 8.13 -44.52
C ASN A 435 4.00 7.66 -43.21
N ILE A 436 2.82 8.22 -42.89
CA ILE A 436 2.13 8.06 -41.58
C ILE A 436 1.01 6.97 -41.60
N GLU A 437 0.70 6.36 -42.75
CA GLU A 437 -0.46 5.46 -42.86
C GLU A 437 -0.34 4.16 -42.03
N ASP A 438 0.81 3.49 -42.06
CA ASP A 438 1.01 2.22 -41.33
C ASP A 438 0.95 2.41 -39.81
N GLU A 439 1.53 3.48 -39.26
CA GLU A 439 1.54 3.72 -37.82
C GLU A 439 0.17 4.11 -37.24
N THR A 440 -0.75 4.61 -38.08
CA THR A 440 -2.09 5.03 -37.62
C THR A 440 -2.98 3.81 -37.34
N HIS A 441 -2.84 2.76 -38.16
CA HIS A 441 -3.61 1.52 -38.02
C HIS A 441 -3.26 0.77 -36.73
N GLU A 442 -1.98 0.72 -36.36
CA GLU A 442 -1.51 0.11 -35.12
C GLU A 442 -2.05 0.84 -33.87
N ILE A 443 -2.01 2.18 -33.87
CA ILE A 443 -2.54 3.00 -32.76
C ILE A 443 -4.05 2.77 -32.58
N ASN A 444 -4.81 2.73 -33.68
CA ASN A 444 -6.25 2.47 -33.63
C ASN A 444 -6.57 1.07 -33.10
N SER A 445 -5.83 0.05 -33.53
CA SER A 445 -6.00 -1.33 -33.01
C SER A 445 -5.75 -1.39 -31.49
N LEU A 446 -4.70 -0.73 -31.00
CA LEU A 446 -4.39 -0.67 -29.58
C LEU A 446 -5.45 0.09 -28.76
N ILE A 447 -6.04 1.14 -29.31
CA ILE A 447 -7.16 1.86 -28.67
C ILE A 447 -8.36 0.92 -28.52
N SER A 448 -8.79 0.24 -29.58
CA SER A 448 -9.94 -0.68 -29.50
C SER A 448 -9.71 -1.84 -28.52
N GLN A 449 -8.48 -2.37 -28.44
CA GLN A 449 -8.14 -3.40 -27.44
C GLN A 449 -8.23 -2.87 -26.01
N LEU A 450 -7.78 -1.63 -25.77
CA LEU A 450 -7.86 -0.99 -24.45
C LEU A 450 -9.30 -0.66 -24.07
N GLU A 451 -10.13 -0.20 -25.00
CA GLU A 451 -11.56 0.07 -24.78
C GLU A 451 -12.30 -1.21 -24.37
N ALA A 452 -12.13 -2.30 -25.13
CA ALA A 452 -12.73 -3.58 -24.81
C ALA A 452 -12.28 -4.11 -23.43
N ARG A 453 -10.99 -3.94 -23.10
CA ARG A 453 -10.47 -4.37 -21.79
C ARG A 453 -10.99 -3.50 -20.64
N ILE A 454 -11.19 -2.20 -20.87
CA ILE A 454 -11.78 -1.29 -19.88
C ILE A 454 -13.23 -1.70 -19.61
N GLU A 455 -14.03 -1.92 -20.65
CA GLU A 455 -15.42 -2.36 -20.54
C GLU A 455 -15.53 -3.68 -19.78
N GLU A 456 -14.69 -4.67 -20.12
CA GLU A 456 -14.64 -5.95 -19.40
C GLU A 456 -14.32 -5.77 -17.90
N ILE A 457 -13.35 -4.90 -17.57
CA ILE A 457 -12.99 -4.64 -16.16
C ILE A 457 -14.11 -3.90 -15.43
N GLU A 458 -14.80 -2.97 -16.09
CA GLU A 458 -15.93 -2.22 -15.52
C GLU A 458 -17.10 -3.15 -15.20
N ASP A 459 -17.46 -4.06 -16.11
CA ASP A 459 -18.48 -5.10 -15.90
C ASP A 459 -18.12 -6.02 -14.72
N LEU A 460 -16.85 -6.38 -14.58
CA LEU A 460 -16.38 -7.19 -13.45
C LEU A 460 -16.45 -6.44 -12.10
N LEU A 461 -16.47 -5.10 -12.12
CA LEU A 461 -16.47 -4.23 -10.94
C LEU A 461 -17.86 -3.69 -10.56
N ASP A 462 -18.87 -3.89 -11.41
CA ASP A 462 -20.23 -3.37 -11.27
C ASP A 462 -20.86 -3.64 -9.87
N SER A 463 -21.52 -2.63 -9.31
CA SER A 463 -22.10 -2.64 -7.96
C SER A 463 -23.42 -3.39 -7.87
N ASP A 464 -24.23 -3.39 -8.92
CA ASP A 464 -25.57 -4.01 -8.89
C ASP A 464 -25.44 -5.54 -8.75
N ASN A 465 -24.38 -6.12 -9.32
CA ASN A 465 -24.01 -7.52 -9.14
C ASN A 465 -23.55 -7.84 -7.69
N LYS A 466 -23.06 -6.86 -6.91
CA LYS A 466 -22.60 -7.08 -5.53
C LYS A 466 -23.77 -7.22 -4.57
N ASP A 467 -24.79 -6.38 -4.68
CA ASP A 467 -25.95 -6.42 -3.80
C ASP A 467 -26.77 -7.71 -4.03
N GLU A 468 -26.96 -8.12 -5.29
CA GLU A 468 -27.61 -9.39 -5.63
C GLU A 468 -26.83 -10.62 -5.07
N ARG A 469 -25.49 -10.62 -5.22
CA ARG A 469 -24.66 -11.69 -4.65
C ARG A 469 -24.73 -11.71 -3.12
N MET A 470 -24.70 -10.55 -2.49
CA MET A 470 -24.84 -10.42 -1.04
C MET A 470 -26.18 -10.99 -0.58
N GLU A 471 -27.29 -10.60 -1.21
CA GLU A 471 -28.62 -11.10 -0.87
C GLU A 471 -28.71 -12.62 -1.07
N SER A 472 -28.12 -13.15 -2.15
CA SER A 472 -28.05 -14.60 -2.40
C SER A 472 -27.31 -15.34 -1.28
N ILE A 473 -26.16 -14.83 -0.84
CA ILE A 473 -25.37 -15.40 0.26
C ILE A 473 -26.13 -15.35 1.58
N LEU A 474 -26.69 -14.18 1.93
CA LEU A 474 -27.46 -14.00 3.16
C LEU A 474 -28.71 -14.89 3.19
N THR A 475 -29.36 -15.11 2.04
CA THR A 475 -30.49 -16.03 1.92
C THR A 475 -30.06 -17.48 2.18
N ARG A 476 -28.90 -17.91 1.67
CA ARG A 476 -28.36 -19.26 1.96
C ARG A 476 -28.05 -19.45 3.44
N ILE A 477 -27.44 -18.44 4.07
CA ILE A 477 -27.17 -18.44 5.51
C ILE A 477 -28.48 -18.47 6.30
N GLY A 478 -29.47 -17.65 5.91
CA GLY A 478 -30.79 -17.60 6.54
C GLY A 478 -31.54 -18.93 6.46
N ASN A 479 -31.50 -19.61 5.32
CA ASN A 479 -32.08 -20.94 5.14
C ASN A 479 -31.42 -21.98 6.06
N ARG A 480 -30.10 -21.90 6.23
CA ARG A 480 -29.37 -22.77 7.17
C ARG A 480 -29.77 -22.47 8.62
N MET A 481 -29.86 -21.18 8.97
CA MET A 481 -30.33 -20.75 10.29
C MET A 481 -31.74 -21.26 10.56
N LYS A 482 -32.66 -21.22 9.58
CA LYS A 482 -34.03 -21.77 9.73
C LYS A 482 -34.02 -23.25 10.10
N ILE A 483 -33.25 -24.06 9.38
CA ILE A 483 -33.13 -25.51 9.66
C ILE A 483 -32.66 -25.74 11.10
N TRP A 484 -31.63 -25.01 11.52
CA TRP A 484 -31.06 -25.17 12.86
C TRP A 484 -31.93 -24.59 13.96
N ALA A 485 -32.66 -23.52 13.69
CA ALA A 485 -33.61 -22.96 14.63
C ALA A 485 -34.78 -23.93 14.90
N THR A 486 -35.26 -24.64 13.87
CA THR A 486 -36.23 -25.72 14.04
C THR A 486 -35.66 -26.88 14.86
N GLU A 487 -34.40 -27.28 14.61
CA GLU A 487 -33.73 -28.35 15.36
C GLU A 487 -33.49 -28.00 16.83
N MET A 488 -33.21 -26.73 17.12
CA MET A 488 -33.08 -26.22 18.49
C MET A 488 -34.42 -25.91 19.16
N GLU A 489 -35.54 -26.02 18.43
CA GLU A 489 -36.90 -25.64 18.84
C GLU A 489 -36.99 -24.17 19.30
N LEU A 490 -36.38 -23.25 18.54
CA LEU A 490 -36.45 -21.82 18.83
C LEU A 490 -37.85 -21.25 18.53
N GLU A 491 -38.24 -20.23 19.29
CA GLU A 491 -39.53 -19.56 19.09
C GLU A 491 -39.55 -18.78 17.76
N TYR A 492 -40.75 -18.53 17.25
CA TYR A 492 -41.04 -17.77 16.02
C TYR A 492 -40.60 -18.45 14.71
N VAL A 493 -40.23 -19.73 14.74
CA VAL A 493 -39.87 -20.49 13.54
C VAL A 493 -40.97 -21.45 13.16
N ASP A 494 -41.53 -21.23 11.98
CA ASP A 494 -42.56 -22.07 11.35
C ASP A 494 -42.25 -22.31 9.86
N GLU A 495 -43.12 -23.04 9.16
CA GLU A 495 -42.97 -23.34 7.73
C GLU A 495 -42.91 -22.09 6.85
N GLU A 496 -43.62 -21.01 7.22
CA GLU A 496 -43.73 -19.77 6.44
C GLU A 496 -42.65 -18.74 6.80
N SER A 497 -41.99 -18.91 7.95
CA SER A 497 -40.98 -17.99 8.46
C SER A 497 -39.68 -18.00 7.65
N ALA A 498 -38.97 -16.87 7.65
CA ALA A 498 -37.63 -16.72 7.09
C ALA A 498 -36.73 -16.02 8.10
N ILE A 499 -35.59 -16.63 8.42
CA ILE A 499 -34.59 -16.05 9.33
C ILE A 499 -33.55 -15.31 8.49
N ARG A 500 -33.25 -14.06 8.85
CA ARG A 500 -32.31 -13.22 8.12
C ARG A 500 -31.31 -12.54 9.06
N LEU A 501 -30.08 -12.39 8.59
CA LEU A 501 -29.10 -11.50 9.21
C LEU A 501 -29.41 -10.05 8.78
N ASP A 502 -29.89 -9.24 9.71
CA ASP A 502 -30.08 -7.80 9.51
C ASP A 502 -28.74 -7.09 9.71
N LEU A 503 -27.95 -6.99 8.64
CA LEU A 503 -26.66 -6.28 8.66
C LEU A 503 -26.80 -4.79 8.95
N THR A 504 -27.96 -4.19 8.65
CA THR A 504 -28.22 -2.77 8.93
C THR A 504 -28.19 -2.51 10.43
N ARG A 505 -28.70 -3.45 11.23
CA ARG A 505 -28.73 -3.38 12.69
C ARG A 505 -27.66 -4.24 13.38
N GLY A 506 -27.02 -5.14 12.64
CA GLY A 506 -26.10 -6.15 13.19
C GLY A 506 -26.83 -7.08 14.15
N THR A 507 -27.99 -7.60 13.75
CA THR A 507 -28.84 -8.49 14.55
C THR A 507 -29.50 -9.55 13.68
N VAL A 508 -30.25 -10.47 14.29
CA VAL A 508 -31.13 -11.40 13.57
C VAL A 508 -32.55 -10.84 13.50
N VAL A 509 -33.26 -11.16 12.42
CA VAL A 509 -34.69 -10.89 12.27
C VAL A 509 -35.38 -12.12 11.72
N VAL A 510 -36.59 -12.40 12.21
CA VAL A 510 -37.49 -13.38 11.63
C VAL A 510 -38.59 -12.62 10.88
N GLU A 511 -38.81 -12.99 9.63
CA GLU A 511 -39.89 -12.48 8.79
C GLU A 511 -40.87 -13.61 8.54
N GLY A 512 -42.15 -13.32 8.24
CA GLY A 512 -43.11 -14.39 7.95
C GLY A 512 -43.79 -15.01 9.16
N ALA A 513 -43.32 -14.75 10.39
CA ALA A 513 -43.87 -15.38 11.59
C ALA A 513 -45.34 -14.99 11.81
N VAL A 514 -46.17 -15.99 12.07
CA VAL A 514 -47.58 -15.82 12.43
C VAL A 514 -47.72 -15.97 13.95
N GLU A 515 -48.22 -14.92 14.60
CA GLU A 515 -48.54 -14.95 16.03
C GLU A 515 -50.03 -15.32 16.20
N ASP A 516 -50.35 -16.16 17.19
CA ASP A 516 -51.72 -16.60 17.45
C ASP A 516 -52.67 -15.39 17.59
N GLY A 517 -53.66 -15.30 16.69
CA GLY A 517 -54.66 -14.23 16.69
C GLY A 517 -54.33 -13.00 15.83
N VAL A 518 -53.19 -12.97 15.12
CA VAL A 518 -52.81 -11.88 14.20
C VAL A 518 -52.69 -12.40 12.76
N SER A 519 -53.60 -11.97 11.87
CA SER A 519 -53.63 -12.42 10.45
C SER A 519 -52.58 -11.77 9.54
N GLN A 520 -51.51 -11.18 10.07
CA GLN A 520 -50.46 -10.52 9.29
C GLN A 520 -49.09 -11.07 9.63
N SER A 521 -48.37 -11.52 8.60
CA SER A 521 -46.94 -11.84 8.65
C SER A 521 -46.17 -10.67 9.26
N ARG A 522 -45.43 -10.94 10.36
CA ARG A 522 -44.70 -9.92 11.10
C ARG A 522 -43.20 -10.08 10.93
N ARG A 523 -42.52 -8.94 10.85
CA ARG A 523 -41.06 -8.83 11.02
C ARG A 523 -40.74 -8.71 12.51
N ILE A 524 -40.18 -9.76 13.09
CA ILE A 524 -39.83 -9.86 14.52
C ILE A 524 -38.30 -9.71 14.65
N PRO A 525 -37.79 -8.53 15.07
CA PRO A 525 -36.37 -8.38 15.36
C PRO A 525 -36.00 -9.13 16.63
N MET A 526 -34.73 -9.55 16.76
CA MET A 526 -34.23 -10.27 17.95
C MET A 526 -34.53 -9.57 19.27
N SER A 527 -34.65 -8.24 19.26
CA SER A 527 -35.01 -7.46 20.44
C SER A 527 -36.43 -7.69 20.97
N GLN A 528 -37.29 -8.31 20.17
CA GLN A 528 -38.67 -8.68 20.49
C GLN A 528 -38.86 -10.19 20.67
N MET A 529 -37.81 -11.02 20.52
CA MET A 529 -37.90 -12.48 20.53
C MET A 529 -38.00 -13.13 21.93
N GLY A 530 -38.54 -12.43 22.93
CA GLY A 530 -38.80 -13.04 24.24
C GLY A 530 -37.54 -13.51 24.98
N SER A 531 -37.65 -14.60 25.74
CA SER A 531 -36.68 -15.25 26.64
C SER A 531 -35.17 -15.10 26.32
N GLY A 532 -34.33 -15.10 27.37
CA GLY A 532 -32.87 -15.11 27.21
C GLY A 532 -32.39 -16.34 26.43
N GLU A 533 -33.03 -17.49 26.63
CA GLU A 533 -32.70 -18.77 25.99
C GLU A 533 -32.88 -18.71 24.48
N ASN A 534 -33.97 -18.08 24.03
CA ASN A 534 -34.25 -17.92 22.62
C ASN A 534 -33.21 -16.98 21.96
N ILE A 535 -32.87 -15.88 22.64
CA ILE A 535 -31.80 -14.96 22.20
C ILE A 535 -30.48 -15.71 22.04
N LEU A 536 -30.08 -16.48 23.06
CA LEU A 536 -28.89 -17.32 23.01
C LEU A 536 -28.92 -18.27 21.80
N GLY A 537 -30.05 -18.95 21.58
CA GLY A 537 -30.27 -19.81 20.43
C GLY A 537 -30.01 -19.11 19.09
N TYR A 538 -30.59 -17.92 18.89
CA TYR A 538 -30.39 -17.11 17.68
C TYR A 538 -28.93 -16.65 17.49
N HIS A 539 -28.22 -16.31 18.57
CA HIS A 539 -26.78 -16.01 18.52
C HIS A 539 -25.97 -17.23 18.06
N LEU A 540 -26.22 -18.39 18.67
CA LEU A 540 -25.50 -19.63 18.36
C LEU A 540 -25.69 -20.03 16.90
N ILE A 541 -26.92 -20.11 16.41
CA ILE A 541 -27.17 -20.52 15.02
C ILE A 541 -26.59 -19.52 14.02
N ALA A 542 -26.61 -18.21 14.32
CA ALA A 542 -26.09 -17.18 13.44
C ALA A 542 -24.56 -17.29 13.30
N HIS A 543 -23.84 -17.40 14.42
CA HIS A 543 -22.37 -17.53 14.40
C HIS A 543 -21.93 -18.85 13.78
N LEU A 544 -22.58 -19.96 14.15
CA LEU A 544 -22.28 -21.25 13.53
C LEU A 544 -22.57 -21.24 12.02
N ALA A 545 -23.58 -20.49 11.55
CA ALA A 545 -23.95 -20.48 10.14
C ALA A 545 -22.96 -19.64 9.33
N LEU A 546 -22.49 -18.53 9.92
CA LEU A 546 -21.38 -17.75 9.39
C LEU A 546 -20.09 -18.57 9.32
N HIS A 547 -19.72 -19.26 10.40
CA HIS A 547 -18.52 -20.12 10.42
C HIS A 547 -18.60 -21.28 9.43
N LYS A 548 -19.77 -21.92 9.30
CA LYS A 548 -20.03 -22.91 8.24
C LYS A 548 -19.81 -22.31 6.85
N PHE A 549 -20.42 -21.16 6.57
CA PHE A 549 -20.26 -20.49 5.29
C PHE A 549 -18.79 -20.15 5.02
N PHE A 550 -18.08 -19.61 6.02
CA PHE A 550 -16.66 -19.29 5.88
C PHE A 550 -15.85 -20.55 5.59
N ALA A 551 -16.13 -21.67 6.27
CA ALA A 551 -15.44 -22.94 6.11
C ALA A 551 -15.66 -23.51 4.71
N ASP A 552 -16.92 -23.71 4.33
CA ASP A 552 -17.32 -24.30 3.05
C ASP A 552 -16.76 -23.50 1.85
N ASN A 553 -16.70 -22.17 1.97
CA ASN A 553 -16.23 -21.27 0.91
C ASN A 553 -14.77 -20.83 1.08
N HIS A 554 -13.98 -21.48 1.94
CA HIS A 554 -12.55 -21.23 2.11
C HIS A 554 -12.19 -19.76 2.39
N ARG A 555 -13.09 -19.04 3.07
CA ARG A 555 -12.92 -17.60 3.35
C ARG A 555 -11.79 -17.35 4.36
N PRO A 556 -11.05 -16.23 4.23
CA PRO A 556 -9.86 -15.95 5.03
C PRO A 556 -10.20 -15.44 6.44
N THR A 557 -10.88 -16.28 7.24
CA THR A 557 -11.27 -15.99 8.63
C THR A 557 -10.61 -16.96 9.61
N PRO A 558 -10.51 -16.60 10.90
CA PRO A 558 -10.21 -17.56 11.95
C PRO A 558 -11.19 -18.73 11.92
N ARG A 559 -10.68 -19.94 12.14
CA ARG A 559 -11.45 -21.18 12.19
C ARG A 559 -11.75 -21.59 13.63
N PHE A 560 -11.88 -20.60 14.52
CA PHE A 560 -12.22 -20.82 15.92
C PHE A 560 -13.38 -19.92 16.34
N LEU A 561 -14.17 -20.39 17.30
CA LEU A 561 -15.25 -19.65 17.95
C LEU A 561 -15.16 -19.85 19.47
N PHE A 562 -15.05 -18.75 20.21
CA PHE A 562 -15.18 -18.75 21.68
C PHE A 562 -16.62 -18.47 22.08
N ILE A 563 -17.12 -19.21 23.07
CA ILE A 563 -18.45 -19.04 23.65
C ILE A 563 -18.28 -19.01 25.18
N ASP A 564 -18.56 -17.86 25.80
CA ASP A 564 -18.42 -17.67 27.25
C ASP A 564 -19.76 -17.81 27.98
N GLN A 565 -19.83 -18.79 28.86
CA GLN A 565 -20.96 -19.08 29.77
C GLN A 565 -22.32 -19.23 29.08
N PRO A 566 -22.45 -20.02 27.99
CA PRO A 566 -23.72 -20.17 27.29
C PRO A 566 -24.81 -20.77 28.20
N THR A 567 -24.47 -21.66 29.15
CA THR A 567 -25.50 -22.25 30.01
C THR A 567 -26.09 -21.31 31.06
N GLN A 568 -25.45 -20.16 31.34
CA GLN A 568 -25.88 -19.28 32.42
C GLN A 568 -27.33 -18.81 32.28
N VAL A 569 -27.80 -18.65 31.04
CA VAL A 569 -29.14 -18.17 30.71
C VAL A 569 -30.24 -19.10 31.22
N TYR A 570 -29.94 -20.39 31.38
CA TYR A 570 -30.88 -21.41 31.86
C TYR A 570 -30.93 -21.50 33.39
N TYR A 571 -30.02 -20.84 34.12
CA TYR A 571 -30.02 -20.90 35.58
C TYR A 571 -30.86 -19.78 36.21
N PRO A 572 -31.76 -20.10 37.16
CA PRO A 572 -32.52 -19.09 37.90
C PRO A 572 -31.64 -18.10 38.67
N GLU A 573 -32.05 -16.82 38.71
CA GLU A 573 -31.33 -15.74 39.42
C GLU A 573 -31.09 -16.04 40.90
N ASP A 574 -32.05 -16.68 41.57
CA ASP A 574 -31.99 -17.08 42.99
C ASP A 574 -31.11 -18.33 43.25
N ARG A 575 -30.77 -19.08 42.19
CA ARG A 575 -29.93 -20.29 42.27
C ARG A 575 -28.51 -20.08 41.74
N LEU A 576 -28.22 -18.92 41.14
CA LEU A 576 -26.87 -18.53 40.72
C LEU A 576 -25.86 -18.50 41.87
N GLU A 577 -26.29 -18.16 43.10
CA GLU A 577 -25.44 -18.26 44.30
C GLU A 577 -25.14 -19.71 44.71
N LEU A 578 -26.04 -20.65 44.43
CA LEU A 578 -25.86 -22.08 44.71
C LEU A 578 -24.86 -22.72 43.73
N LEU A 579 -24.86 -22.28 42.46
CA LEU A 579 -23.83 -22.66 41.46
C LEU A 579 -22.44 -22.18 41.85
N ASN A 580 -22.36 -21.03 42.52
CA ASN A 580 -21.11 -20.45 42.97
C ASN A 580 -20.53 -21.14 44.21
N SER A 581 -21.34 -21.91 44.95
CA SER A 581 -21.00 -22.48 46.26
C SER A 581 -20.87 -24.01 46.28
N ARG A 582 -21.47 -24.74 45.32
CA ARG A 582 -21.32 -26.21 45.20
C ARG A 582 -20.09 -26.60 44.40
N GLU A 583 -19.52 -27.76 44.74
CA GLU A 583 -18.28 -28.27 44.12
C GLU A 583 -18.56 -28.87 42.73
N ASP A 584 -19.65 -29.62 42.61
CA ASP A 584 -20.09 -30.23 41.37
C ASP A 584 -20.89 -29.20 40.56
N GLY A 585 -20.46 -28.89 39.33
CA GLY A 585 -21.16 -27.99 38.39
C GLY A 585 -22.43 -28.61 37.83
N ASP A 586 -23.28 -29.08 38.75
CA ASP A 586 -24.25 -30.11 38.49
C ASP A 586 -25.52 -29.50 37.91
N LEU A 587 -25.91 -29.99 36.73
CA LEU A 587 -27.17 -29.64 36.07
C LEU A 587 -28.39 -30.01 36.91
N GLN A 588 -28.22 -30.80 37.98
CA GLN A 588 -29.28 -31.15 38.93
C GLN A 588 -29.93 -29.94 39.64
N ILE A 589 -29.32 -28.76 39.55
CA ILE A 589 -29.90 -27.51 40.08
C ILE A 589 -30.99 -26.95 39.15
N LEU A 590 -30.93 -27.29 37.86
CA LEU A 590 -31.93 -26.96 36.86
C LEU A 590 -33.16 -27.87 37.02
N ASP A 591 -34.32 -27.38 36.60
CA ASP A 591 -35.45 -28.27 36.40
C ASP A 591 -35.24 -29.16 35.16
N GLU A 592 -36.11 -30.15 34.99
CA GLU A 592 -36.00 -31.12 33.91
C GLU A 592 -36.10 -30.45 32.53
N SER A 593 -36.88 -29.36 32.41
CA SER A 593 -37.07 -28.65 31.15
C SER A 593 -35.81 -27.89 30.75
N ASP A 594 -35.22 -27.11 31.66
CA ASP A 594 -34.02 -26.32 31.39
C ASP A 594 -32.80 -27.23 31.16
N ARG A 595 -32.74 -28.37 31.87
CA ARG A 595 -31.74 -29.40 31.62
C ARG A 595 -31.83 -29.97 30.20
N ASP A 596 -33.02 -30.27 29.70
CA ASP A 596 -33.21 -30.77 28.32
C ASP A 596 -32.74 -29.73 27.30
N LYS A 597 -33.07 -28.45 27.50
CA LYS A 597 -32.60 -27.36 26.63
C LYS A 597 -31.08 -27.23 26.60
N VAL A 598 -30.42 -27.32 27.75
CA VAL A 598 -28.95 -27.29 27.83
C VAL A 598 -28.33 -28.47 27.09
N GLN A 599 -28.85 -29.69 27.29
CA GLN A 599 -28.37 -30.88 26.57
C GLN A 599 -28.57 -30.74 25.07
N ARG A 600 -29.73 -30.24 24.63
CA ARG A 600 -30.03 -29.99 23.22
C ARG A 600 -29.08 -28.97 22.61
N MET A 601 -28.78 -27.88 23.31
CA MET A 601 -27.82 -26.88 22.89
C MET A 601 -26.43 -27.50 22.66
N PHE A 602 -25.92 -28.29 23.61
CA PHE A 602 -24.61 -28.93 23.44
C PHE A 602 -24.61 -29.97 22.32
N ARG A 603 -25.62 -30.84 22.24
CA ARG A 603 -25.77 -31.80 21.12
C ARG A 603 -25.79 -31.10 19.76
N PHE A 604 -26.49 -29.97 19.67
CA PHE A 604 -26.51 -29.16 18.46
C PHE A 604 -25.11 -28.62 18.12
N ILE A 605 -24.39 -28.05 19.10
CA ILE A 605 -23.01 -27.57 18.88
C ILE A 605 -22.09 -28.73 18.47
N PHE A 606 -22.14 -29.87 19.16
CA PHE A 606 -21.39 -31.09 18.81
C PHE A 606 -21.63 -31.50 17.36
N LYS A 607 -22.90 -31.64 16.97
CA LYS A 607 -23.30 -31.98 15.60
C LYS A 607 -22.68 -31.04 14.57
N VAL A 608 -22.81 -29.73 14.76
CA VAL A 608 -22.33 -28.74 13.79
C VAL A 608 -20.81 -28.73 13.70
N VAL A 609 -20.10 -28.82 14.83
CA VAL A 609 -18.63 -28.83 14.82
C VAL A 609 -18.09 -30.13 14.22
N ASN A 610 -18.71 -31.27 14.52
CA ASN A 610 -18.34 -32.55 13.91
C ASN A 610 -18.61 -32.56 12.39
N GLU A 611 -19.70 -31.93 11.92
CA GLU A 611 -19.95 -31.75 10.47
C GLU A 611 -18.85 -30.92 9.80
N LEU A 612 -18.32 -29.91 10.51
CA LEU A 612 -17.31 -28.99 9.99
C LEU A 612 -15.88 -29.42 10.28
N ALA A 613 -15.64 -30.53 10.99
CA ALA A 613 -14.31 -30.98 11.33
C ALA A 613 -13.49 -31.32 10.06
N PRO A 614 -12.19 -30.98 10.00
CA PRO A 614 -11.38 -30.29 11.01
C PRO A 614 -11.39 -28.75 10.87
N HIS A 615 -12.31 -28.18 10.10
CA HIS A 615 -12.32 -26.79 9.67
C HIS A 615 -12.97 -25.80 10.65
N LEU A 616 -13.52 -26.26 11.77
CA LEU A 616 -14.00 -25.40 12.86
C LEU A 616 -13.52 -25.92 14.22
N GLN A 617 -13.05 -25.02 15.07
CA GLN A 617 -12.72 -25.25 16.46
C GLN A 617 -13.67 -24.44 17.33
N VAL A 618 -14.30 -25.03 18.34
CA VAL A 618 -15.13 -24.28 19.29
C VAL A 618 -14.54 -24.41 20.68
N ILE A 619 -14.37 -23.28 21.36
CA ILE A 619 -13.87 -23.20 22.74
C ILE A 619 -15.00 -22.67 23.61
N ILE A 620 -15.49 -23.51 24.52
CA ILE A 620 -16.60 -23.20 25.42
C ILE A 620 -16.06 -23.09 26.83
N MET A 621 -16.35 -21.95 27.46
CA MET A 621 -16.01 -21.68 28.85
C MET A 621 -17.29 -21.70 29.66
N ASP A 622 -17.44 -22.60 30.62
CA ASP A 622 -18.73 -22.74 31.30
C ASP A 622 -18.63 -23.18 32.78
N HIS A 623 -19.74 -23.08 33.50
CA HIS A 623 -19.96 -23.67 34.80
C HIS A 623 -20.48 -25.10 34.70
N ALA A 624 -21.23 -25.42 33.64
CA ALA A 624 -21.86 -26.73 33.48
C ALA A 624 -20.83 -27.86 33.42
N ASN A 625 -21.17 -28.99 34.03
CA ASN A 625 -20.49 -30.27 33.87
C ASN A 625 -21.53 -31.38 33.70
N ILE A 626 -21.73 -31.86 32.47
CA ILE A 626 -22.76 -32.84 32.13
C ILE A 626 -22.20 -34.25 32.29
N LEU A 627 -22.28 -34.82 33.49
CA LEU A 627 -21.65 -36.11 33.82
C LEU A 627 -22.21 -37.30 33.03
N GLU A 628 -23.47 -37.21 32.59
CA GLU A 628 -24.16 -38.28 31.87
C GLU A 628 -23.95 -38.24 30.34
N ASP A 629 -23.23 -37.25 29.83
CA ASP A 629 -22.99 -37.06 28.39
C ASP A 629 -21.51 -37.34 28.07
N ASP A 630 -21.26 -38.52 27.50
CA ASP A 630 -19.90 -38.98 27.17
C ASP A 630 -19.19 -38.02 26.19
N GLU A 631 -19.90 -37.49 25.18
CA GLU A 631 -19.34 -36.56 24.21
C GLU A 631 -18.96 -35.23 24.87
N PHE A 632 -19.77 -34.77 25.83
CA PHE A 632 -19.43 -33.63 26.67
C PHE A 632 -18.17 -33.89 27.51
N GLN A 633 -18.11 -35.03 28.20
CA GLN A 633 -16.96 -35.38 29.05
C GLN A 633 -15.67 -35.53 28.24
N GLU A 634 -15.73 -36.21 27.09
CA GLU A 634 -14.61 -36.30 26.16
C GLU A 634 -14.19 -34.92 25.63
N SER A 635 -15.13 -33.98 25.53
CA SER A 635 -14.88 -32.61 25.06
C SER A 635 -14.20 -31.69 26.09
N ILE A 636 -14.11 -32.09 27.36
CA ILE A 636 -13.44 -31.31 28.42
C ILE A 636 -11.91 -31.35 28.25
N VAL A 637 -11.29 -30.17 28.17
CA VAL A 637 -9.83 -30.02 28.16
C VAL A 637 -9.27 -29.61 29.53
N GLU A 638 -10.08 -28.96 30.36
CA GLU A 638 -9.69 -28.52 31.71
C GLU A 638 -10.89 -28.47 32.66
N ILE A 639 -10.61 -28.77 33.94
CA ILE A 639 -11.56 -28.66 35.04
C ILE A 639 -10.99 -27.72 36.11
N TRP A 640 -11.58 -26.54 36.26
CA TRP A 640 -11.17 -25.51 37.22
C TRP A 640 -12.06 -25.55 38.46
N ARG A 641 -11.88 -26.64 39.22
CA ARG A 641 -12.47 -26.92 40.53
C ARG A 641 -11.34 -27.31 41.49
N ASP A 642 -11.63 -27.33 42.78
CA ASP A 642 -10.74 -27.89 43.82
C ASP A 642 -9.34 -27.28 43.84
N GLY A 643 -9.29 -25.94 43.70
CA GLY A 643 -8.05 -25.17 43.69
C GLY A 643 -7.41 -25.03 42.30
N ASN A 644 -7.91 -25.72 41.28
CA ASN A 644 -7.51 -25.48 39.90
C ASN A 644 -8.20 -24.24 39.32
N ALA A 645 -7.43 -23.40 38.65
CA ALA A 645 -7.88 -22.18 37.99
C ALA A 645 -6.91 -21.81 36.87
N LEU A 646 -7.23 -20.76 36.11
CA LEU A 646 -6.33 -20.22 35.09
C LEU A 646 -4.96 -19.85 35.67
N ILE A 647 -4.93 -19.30 36.88
CA ILE A 647 -3.68 -19.03 37.61
C ILE A 647 -3.51 -20.12 38.67
N PRO A 648 -2.45 -20.94 38.62
CA PRO A 648 -2.17 -21.93 39.65
C PRO A 648 -2.04 -21.26 41.02
N LEU A 649 -2.55 -21.91 42.07
CA LEU A 649 -2.44 -21.39 43.44
C LEU A 649 -0.98 -21.16 43.86
N SER A 650 -0.04 -21.95 43.35
CA SER A 650 1.40 -21.79 43.61
C SER A 650 1.97 -20.45 43.14
N TRP A 651 1.33 -19.77 42.18
CA TRP A 651 1.79 -18.46 41.67
C TRP A 651 1.29 -17.28 42.51
N ILE A 652 0.32 -17.51 43.39
CA ILE A 652 -0.35 -16.48 44.20
C ILE A 652 0.26 -16.42 45.61
N GLN A 653 0.90 -17.50 46.05
CA GLN A 653 1.40 -17.69 47.41
C GLN A 653 2.71 -16.96 47.70
#